data_AF-A0A7X7J400-F1
#
_entry.id   AF-A0A7X7J400-F1
#
_cell.length_a   1.000
_cell.length_b   1.000
_cell.length_c   1.000
_cell.angle_alpha   90.00
_cell.angle_beta   90.00
_cell.angle_gamma   90.00
#
_symmetry.space_group_name_H-M   'P 1'
#
loop_
_entity.id
_entity.type
_entity.pdbx_description
1 polymer ?
#
loop_
_entity_poly.entity_id
_entity_poly.type
_entity_poly.pdbx_seq_one_letter_code
_entity_poly.pdbx_strand_id
1 'polypeptide(L)'
;PIVLGATLADVPMDAQINYGDTYNSQSPTGDAVYVPSTLNGSLSFLADEPEGYARNNYNSGWYYGPYLDTNLAHITTPGTGLDLSHPCTRIEFDARIYQDPNTNSNPYGDANIFVRIYTYDSDGDTYLGHRDFGIRYGPNESSFPFGDWYPTWSHVVVFVNSGSYSDGGTFSVTNVSRLRFYGTDWSGGGDDFTDVKNLIITNDPLPPVITPVQPDPQTAYADIPYSQQLLVDSCETVTWTLLQGGALGANIDSNGLVSGWTPTQAQAGQTFTFEVKAENTAGSATDLWQVTVYQPPPSDGSNIAEPWGTLHGNIYATQSSDDPSLLFDSRWSNDAEVDWTYTASTDSLTGTTERGGITFDESGNLYWKTTEGLLASLAPDKTLRWKGNDSGTPVDLGQGDATTPVVGDGGPTGRVYVVGDSGLYAFQKSDGAQLWATALPDANFASTPDRLTPVLYEGRVYVVGAGATTKTVYEIDAATGTVVWAQPIAVNLDTGWGDAKGAMTLVPNALGAGIHGLYFNADGSGDGTDVYCIAINTSTYSGSLQWMADGGKAVRSHVIYSATTGRLYTATWGDDGKQLYSFDPTSGLLVGNNSPEGSGHGYNDFGCLDFSGTDVIAAGFGGNVIRYHDTGDGSTTGTFYPTSSNYG
;
A
#
# COMPACT_ATOMS: atom_id res chain seq x y z
N PRO A 1 41.30 17.46 -6.01
CA PRO A 1 40.76 16.14 -5.60
C PRO A 1 40.19 16.27 -4.20
N ILE A 2 38.88 16.05 -4.04
CA ILE A 2 38.26 15.96 -2.72
C ILE A 2 38.90 14.76 -2.01
N VAL A 3 39.47 14.97 -0.84
CA VAL A 3 40.00 13.88 -0.01
C VAL A 3 38.82 13.30 0.76
N LEU A 4 38.57 12.00 0.60
CA LEU A 4 37.58 11.25 1.38
C LEU A 4 38.02 11.22 2.85
N GLY A 5 37.10 11.41 3.78
CA GLY A 5 37.48 11.40 5.21
C GLY A 5 37.97 12.76 5.74
N ALA A 6 37.50 13.86 5.15
CA ALA A 6 37.85 15.21 5.56
C ALA A 6 36.65 15.99 6.15
N THR A 7 36.89 16.58 7.32
CA THR A 7 36.12 17.72 7.82
C THR A 7 36.35 18.92 6.89
N LEU A 8 35.29 19.36 6.20
CA LEU A 8 35.29 20.48 5.27
C LEU A 8 35.09 21.82 5.99
N ALA A 9 34.29 21.82 7.05
CA ALA A 9 34.12 22.94 7.97
C ALA A 9 33.77 22.41 9.37
N ASP A 10 34.32 23.05 10.39
CA ASP A 10 34.02 22.82 11.80
C ASP A 10 33.88 24.20 12.42
N VAL A 11 32.64 24.59 12.72
CA VAL A 11 32.32 25.97 13.11
C VAL A 11 31.85 26.00 14.55
N PRO A 12 32.62 26.62 15.45
CA PRO A 12 32.17 26.85 16.81
C PRO A 12 30.99 27.82 16.79
N MET A 13 29.85 27.39 17.35
CA MET A 13 28.62 28.17 17.39
C MET A 13 28.48 28.93 18.72
N ASP A 14 29.51 28.97 19.57
CA ASP A 14 29.51 29.57 20.91
C ASP A 14 30.07 31.00 20.98
N ALA A 15 30.60 31.50 19.87
CA ALA A 15 31.13 32.85 19.77
C ALA A 15 31.00 33.41 18.35
N GLN A 16 31.01 34.74 18.26
CA GLN A 16 31.08 35.41 16.97
C GLN A 16 32.47 35.21 16.33
N ILE A 17 32.49 34.92 15.04
CA ILE A 17 33.71 34.93 14.21
C ILE A 17 33.68 36.21 13.38
N ASN A 18 34.64 37.11 13.59
CA ASN A 18 34.73 38.37 12.87
C ASN A 18 36.20 38.75 12.63
N TYR A 19 36.60 38.75 11.37
CA TYR A 19 37.95 39.15 10.93
C TYR A 19 38.01 40.59 10.35
N GLY A 20 36.89 41.32 10.38
CA GLY A 20 36.77 42.70 9.91
C GLY A 20 36.50 42.88 8.41
N ASP A 21 36.17 41.80 7.70
CA ASP A 21 35.87 41.82 6.27
C ASP A 21 34.43 42.32 6.00
N THR A 22 34.25 43.30 5.11
CA THR A 22 32.95 43.94 4.90
C THR A 22 32.42 43.84 3.46
N TYR A 23 32.82 42.81 2.72
CA TYR A 23 32.35 42.60 1.34
C TYR A 23 30.90 42.08 1.26
N ASN A 24 30.37 41.50 2.33
CA ASN A 24 28.99 41.00 2.42
C ASN A 24 28.04 42.09 2.94
N SER A 25 27.10 42.55 2.11
CA SER A 25 26.12 43.57 2.49
C SER A 25 25.07 43.06 3.50
N GLN A 26 24.90 41.74 3.63
CA GLN A 26 24.03 41.13 4.64
C GLN A 26 24.69 41.07 6.03
N SER A 27 26.03 41.17 6.10
CA SER A 27 26.81 41.25 7.35
C SER A 27 27.80 42.42 7.28
N PRO A 28 27.29 43.68 7.35
CA PRO A 28 28.13 44.87 7.18
C PRO A 28 29.17 45.05 8.29
N THR A 29 29.02 44.32 9.41
CA THR A 29 29.97 44.27 10.53
C THR A 29 31.11 43.27 10.31
N GLY A 30 31.02 42.40 9.29
CA GLY A 30 31.98 41.34 9.02
C GLY A 30 31.83 40.09 9.89
N ASP A 31 30.66 39.95 10.50
CA ASP A 31 30.29 38.81 11.33
C ASP A 31 29.99 37.59 10.44
N ALA A 32 30.68 36.49 10.66
CA ALA A 32 30.48 35.27 9.88
C ALA A 32 29.23 34.49 10.31
N VAL A 33 28.83 34.58 11.59
CA VAL A 33 27.59 34.02 12.10
C VAL A 33 26.61 35.16 12.40
N TYR A 34 25.56 35.30 11.60
CA TYR A 34 24.73 36.51 11.64
C TYR A 34 23.27 36.25 11.29
N VAL A 35 22.42 37.23 11.62
CA VAL A 35 21.05 37.38 11.10
C VAL A 35 21.03 38.69 10.33
N PRO A 36 20.67 38.71 9.04
CA PRO A 36 20.54 39.96 8.30
C PRO A 36 19.58 40.90 9.02
N SER A 37 19.98 42.17 9.19
CA SER A 37 19.21 43.16 9.98
C SER A 37 17.81 43.46 9.45
N THR A 38 17.52 43.07 8.22
CA THR A 38 16.22 43.22 7.55
C THR A 38 15.29 42.02 7.75
N LEU A 39 15.77 40.94 8.39
CA LEU A 39 15.03 39.71 8.60
C LEU A 39 14.69 39.52 10.09
N ASN A 40 13.64 38.74 10.34
CA ASN A 40 13.21 38.39 11.69
C ASN A 40 14.19 37.38 12.31
N GLY A 41 14.70 37.70 13.49
CA GLY A 41 15.69 36.93 14.23
C GLY A 41 16.69 37.84 14.94
N SER A 42 17.27 37.35 16.03
CA SER A 42 18.33 38.03 16.75
C SER A 42 19.26 37.02 17.41
N LEU A 43 20.55 37.15 17.14
CA LEU A 43 21.55 36.20 17.64
C LEU A 43 22.13 36.61 18.98
N SER A 44 22.25 35.62 19.85
CA SER A 44 23.06 35.65 21.06
C SER A 44 23.89 34.38 21.15
N PHE A 45 25.11 34.50 21.66
CA PHE A 45 26.01 33.38 21.88
C PHE A 45 26.06 33.07 23.37
N LEU A 46 25.79 31.81 23.73
CA LEU A 46 25.66 31.36 25.11
C LEU A 46 26.75 30.32 25.41
N ALA A 47 27.31 30.40 26.61
CA ALA A 47 28.41 29.56 27.09
C ALA A 47 28.08 28.92 28.44
N ASP A 48 26.79 28.76 28.74
CA ASP A 48 26.28 28.08 29.94
C ASP A 48 26.32 26.55 29.83
N GLU A 49 26.72 26.02 28.67
CA GLU A 49 27.04 24.61 28.42
C GLU A 49 28.50 24.46 27.93
N PRO A 50 29.14 23.27 28.09
CA PRO A 50 30.56 23.08 27.77
C PRO A 50 30.95 23.42 26.33
N GLU A 51 30.08 23.14 25.35
CA GLU A 51 30.33 23.42 23.93
C GLU A 51 29.88 24.82 23.51
N GLY A 52 29.09 25.51 24.35
CA GLY A 52 28.33 26.71 24.01
C GLY A 52 27.42 26.54 22.78
N TYR A 53 26.66 27.58 22.42
CA TYR A 53 25.71 27.52 21.31
C TYR A 53 25.25 28.91 20.84
N ALA A 54 24.71 28.93 19.62
CA ALA A 54 24.09 30.11 19.03
C ALA A 54 22.58 30.01 19.24
N ARG A 55 22.01 31.03 19.86
CA ARG A 55 20.57 31.19 20.02
C ARG A 55 20.06 32.24 19.06
N ASN A 56 19.05 31.90 18.27
CA ASN A 56 18.29 32.84 17.46
C ASN A 56 16.91 33.07 18.09
N ASN A 57 16.68 34.25 18.66
CA ASN A 57 15.39 34.65 19.21
C ASN A 57 14.54 35.33 18.15
N TYR A 58 13.24 35.01 18.10
CA TYR A 58 12.31 35.54 17.11
C TYR A 58 10.91 35.70 17.70
N ASN A 59 10.08 36.52 17.06
CA ASN A 59 8.76 36.86 17.59
C ASN A 59 7.63 35.98 17.02
N SER A 60 7.43 36.04 15.70
CA SER A 60 6.42 35.27 14.96
C SER A 60 6.65 35.34 13.45
N GLY A 61 6.02 34.43 12.70
CA GLY A 61 6.14 34.31 11.25
C GLY A 61 7.38 33.53 10.82
N TRP A 62 7.97 33.89 9.67
CA TRP A 62 9.25 33.30 9.28
C TRP A 62 10.39 33.90 10.09
N TYR A 63 11.22 33.06 10.70
CA TYR A 63 12.50 33.47 11.27
C TYR A 63 13.65 33.04 10.35
N TYR A 64 14.74 33.80 10.39
CA TYR A 64 15.91 33.58 9.54
C TYR A 64 17.17 33.63 10.39
N GLY A 65 17.97 32.60 10.29
CA GLY A 65 19.29 32.47 10.91
C GLY A 65 19.36 31.39 12.01
N PRO A 66 20.56 31.12 12.53
CA PRO A 66 21.83 31.75 12.12
C PRO A 66 22.18 31.50 10.65
N TYR A 67 22.73 32.52 9.99
CA TYR A 67 23.52 32.32 8.78
C TYR A 67 24.96 32.02 9.20
N LEU A 68 25.63 31.17 8.42
CA LEU A 68 27.06 31.01 8.42
C LEU A 68 27.57 31.43 7.03
N ASP A 69 28.46 32.42 6.97
CA ASP A 69 29.21 32.78 5.77
C ASP A 69 30.64 32.21 5.86
N THR A 70 30.94 31.24 5.00
CA THR A 70 32.21 30.52 5.03
C THR A 70 33.37 31.39 4.55
N ASN A 71 33.09 32.44 3.76
CA ASN A 71 34.13 33.40 3.36
C ASN A 71 34.48 34.30 4.55
N LEU A 72 33.49 34.82 5.27
CA LEU A 72 33.72 35.65 6.46
C LEU A 72 34.33 34.85 7.61
N ALA A 73 34.07 33.55 7.67
CA ALA A 73 34.70 32.63 8.63
C ALA A 73 36.15 32.24 8.24
N HIS A 74 36.67 32.72 7.10
CA HIS A 74 37.98 32.35 6.53
C HIS A 74 38.13 30.84 6.26
N ILE A 75 37.01 30.13 6.07
CA ILE A 75 36.98 28.72 5.64
C ILE A 75 37.18 28.65 4.12
N THR A 76 36.60 29.61 3.40
CA THR A 76 36.71 29.78 1.94
C THR A 76 37.12 31.20 1.60
N THR A 77 37.36 31.48 0.31
CA THR A 77 37.50 32.86 -0.18
C THR A 77 36.41 33.18 -1.23
N PRO A 78 35.99 34.45 -1.39
CA PRO A 78 34.98 34.82 -2.38
C PRO A 78 35.27 34.22 -3.77
N GLY A 79 34.26 33.56 -4.36
CA GLY A 79 34.39 32.85 -5.63
C GLY A 79 35.01 31.45 -5.56
N THR A 80 35.38 30.98 -4.36
CA THR A 80 35.96 29.64 -4.10
C THR A 80 35.34 29.00 -2.86
N GLY A 81 34.02 28.86 -2.87
CA GLY A 81 33.24 28.21 -1.82
C GLY A 81 33.58 26.74 -1.62
N LEU A 82 32.95 26.13 -0.61
CA LEU A 82 33.10 24.73 -0.29
C LEU A 82 32.62 23.86 -1.45
N ASP A 83 33.44 22.88 -1.83
CA ASP A 83 33.04 21.83 -2.75
C ASP A 83 32.32 20.72 -1.98
N LEU A 84 30.99 20.77 -2.02
CA LEU A 84 30.11 19.82 -1.35
C LEU A 84 29.58 18.75 -2.31
N SER A 85 30.21 18.55 -3.48
CA SER A 85 29.73 17.62 -4.52
C SER A 85 29.92 16.13 -4.20
N HIS A 86 30.65 15.81 -3.14
CA HIS A 86 30.90 14.42 -2.78
C HIS A 86 29.60 13.73 -2.31
N PRO A 87 29.31 12.48 -2.73
CA PRO A 87 28.08 11.79 -2.32
C PRO A 87 27.90 11.67 -0.81
N CYS A 88 28.99 11.52 -0.06
CA CYS A 88 29.00 11.46 1.41
C CYS A 88 28.99 12.81 2.12
N THR A 89 28.91 13.92 1.40
CA THR A 89 28.89 15.23 2.05
C THR A 89 27.62 15.39 2.88
N ARG A 90 27.81 15.71 4.16
CA ARG A 90 26.74 15.96 5.11
C ARG A 90 27.01 17.21 5.94
N ILE A 91 25.93 17.81 6.40
CA ILE A 91 25.91 18.89 7.39
C ILE A 91 25.36 18.27 8.68
N GLU A 92 26.14 18.32 9.74
CA GLU A 92 25.80 17.83 11.07
C GLU A 92 25.70 19.01 12.04
N PHE A 93 24.71 18.99 12.91
CA PHE A 93 24.56 19.97 13.99
C PHE A 93 23.66 19.42 15.07
N ASP A 94 23.79 19.95 16.29
CA ASP A 94 22.83 19.70 17.36
C ASP A 94 21.85 20.87 17.42
N ALA A 95 20.57 20.56 17.54
CA ALA A 95 19.51 21.56 17.63
C ALA A 95 18.52 21.27 18.76
N ARG A 96 17.92 22.34 19.28
CA ARG A 96 16.70 22.32 20.08
C ARG A 96 15.92 23.62 19.86
N ILE A 97 14.66 23.61 20.23
CA ILE A 97 13.74 24.74 20.06
C ILE A 97 13.05 25.01 21.38
N TYR A 98 12.85 26.28 21.71
CA TYR A 98 11.97 26.68 22.78
C TYR A 98 10.71 27.32 22.21
N GLN A 99 9.56 26.93 22.76
CA GLN A 99 8.30 27.63 22.57
C GLN A 99 7.72 28.01 23.93
N ASP A 100 7.27 29.25 24.10
CA ASP A 100 6.69 29.71 25.37
C ASP A 100 5.32 29.04 25.62
N PRO A 101 5.19 28.24 26.71
CA PRO A 101 3.95 27.53 27.04
C PRO A 101 2.77 28.44 27.38
N ASN A 102 3.00 29.71 27.69
CA ASN A 102 1.96 30.63 28.15
C ASN A 102 1.31 31.41 27.01
N THR A 103 2.00 31.52 25.89
CA THR A 103 1.61 32.39 24.77
C THR A 103 1.41 31.62 23.47
N ASN A 104 1.95 30.40 23.36
CA ASN A 104 1.73 29.52 22.23
C ASN A 104 0.54 28.56 22.48
N SER A 105 -0.57 28.78 21.75
CA SER A 105 -1.78 27.94 21.86
C SER A 105 -1.76 26.70 20.97
N ASN A 106 -0.74 26.55 20.12
CA ASN A 106 -0.53 25.43 19.22
C ASN A 106 0.96 25.03 19.24
N PRO A 107 1.43 24.52 20.38
CA PRO A 107 2.82 24.14 20.48
C PRO A 107 3.12 23.00 19.52
N TYR A 108 4.21 23.13 18.78
CA TYR A 108 4.71 22.12 17.86
C TYR A 108 3.88 21.91 16.58
N GLY A 109 3.12 22.91 16.11
CA GLY A 109 2.55 22.85 14.75
C GLY A 109 3.45 23.48 13.68
N ASP A 110 4.38 24.34 14.07
CA ASP A 110 4.93 25.37 13.19
C ASP A 110 6.39 25.77 13.39
N ALA A 111 7.02 25.52 14.56
CA ALA A 111 8.44 25.79 14.78
C ALA A 111 9.35 24.68 14.25
N ASN A 112 9.65 24.74 12.95
CA ASN A 112 10.59 23.84 12.28
C ASN A 112 11.92 24.56 12.01
N ILE A 113 13.05 23.84 12.02
CA ILE A 113 14.33 24.28 11.46
C ILE A 113 14.48 23.67 10.08
N PHE A 114 14.54 24.54 9.09
CA PHE A 114 14.93 24.27 7.72
C PHE A 114 16.41 24.57 7.54
N VAL A 115 17.05 23.84 6.62
CA VAL A 115 18.45 24.07 6.25
C VAL A 115 18.53 24.46 4.78
N ARG A 116 19.31 25.50 4.49
CA ARG A 116 19.57 25.96 3.12
C ARG A 116 21.04 26.32 2.95
N ILE A 117 21.61 26.00 1.79
CA ILE A 117 22.96 26.39 1.40
C ILE A 117 22.92 27.25 0.14
N TYR A 118 23.94 28.10 -0.04
CA TYR A 118 23.96 29.13 -1.08
C TYR A 118 25.24 29.17 -1.88
N THR A 119 25.09 29.57 -3.14
CA THR A 119 26.18 30.00 -4.01
C THR A 119 26.07 31.51 -4.22
N TYR A 120 27.19 32.19 -3.97
CA TYR A 120 27.38 33.61 -4.29
C TYR A 120 28.48 33.77 -5.34
N ASP A 121 28.47 34.90 -6.05
CA ASP A 121 29.50 35.24 -7.04
C ASP A 121 30.86 35.52 -6.35
N SER A 122 31.88 35.71 -7.18
CA SER A 122 33.25 36.06 -6.82
C SER A 122 33.41 37.36 -6.03
N ASP A 123 32.41 38.24 -6.02
CA ASP A 123 32.38 39.41 -5.14
C ASP A 123 32.04 39.06 -3.68
N GLY A 124 31.56 37.84 -3.42
CA GLY A 124 31.15 37.36 -2.11
C GLY A 124 29.82 37.93 -1.64
N ASP A 125 29.04 38.60 -2.50
CA ASP A 125 27.79 39.29 -2.11
C ASP A 125 26.63 39.14 -3.10
N THR A 126 26.90 38.96 -4.39
CA THR A 126 25.87 38.74 -5.40
C THR A 126 25.34 37.31 -5.29
N TYR A 127 24.07 37.18 -4.88
CA TYR A 127 23.37 35.89 -4.80
C TYR A 127 23.19 35.27 -6.19
N LEU A 128 23.59 34.00 -6.34
CA LEU A 128 23.45 33.24 -7.59
C LEU A 128 22.38 32.17 -7.48
N GLY A 129 22.34 31.43 -6.37
CA GLY A 129 21.39 30.34 -6.18
C GLY A 129 21.47 29.70 -4.80
N HIS A 130 20.55 28.79 -4.53
CA HIS A 130 20.52 28.00 -3.30
C HIS A 130 20.07 26.56 -3.54
N ARG A 131 20.40 25.69 -2.58
CA ARG A 131 19.78 24.39 -2.37
C ARG A 131 19.05 24.38 -1.04
N ASP A 132 17.78 24.04 -1.07
CA ASP A 132 16.92 23.95 0.11
C ASP A 132 16.62 22.50 0.47
N PHE A 133 16.79 22.15 1.74
CA PHE A 133 16.60 20.79 2.23
C PHE A 133 15.26 20.57 2.92
N GLY A 134 14.36 21.56 2.94
CA GLY A 134 13.11 21.46 3.70
C GLY A 134 13.35 21.43 5.22
N ILE A 135 12.36 20.93 5.95
CA ILE A 135 12.41 20.74 7.41
C ILE A 135 13.44 19.65 7.73
N ARG A 136 14.30 19.89 8.73
CA ARG A 136 15.30 18.93 9.23
C ARG A 136 15.28 18.70 10.72
N TYR A 137 14.60 19.58 11.45
CA TYR A 137 14.30 19.39 12.87
C TYR A 137 12.97 20.07 13.18
N GLY A 138 12.04 19.35 13.79
CA GLY A 138 10.73 19.88 14.11
C GLY A 138 9.66 18.79 14.24
N PRO A 139 8.43 19.15 14.62
CA PRO A 139 7.32 18.24 14.91
C PRO A 139 6.91 17.30 13.78
N ASN A 140 7.28 17.60 12.53
CA ASN A 140 7.00 16.70 11.42
C ASN A 140 8.02 15.57 11.27
N GLU A 141 9.04 15.52 12.13
CA GLU A 141 10.06 14.46 12.18
C GLU A 141 9.73 13.43 13.27
N SER A 142 9.87 12.14 12.96
CA SER A 142 9.50 11.04 13.87
C SER A 142 10.31 11.00 15.17
N SER A 143 11.47 11.66 15.21
CA SER A 143 12.34 11.74 16.39
C SER A 143 12.05 12.97 17.26
N PHE A 144 11.05 13.79 16.94
CA PHE A 144 10.78 15.01 17.68
C PHE A 144 10.11 14.72 19.04
N PRO A 145 10.65 15.23 20.16
CA PRO A 145 10.11 14.99 21.50
C PRO A 145 8.86 15.85 21.76
N PHE A 146 7.70 15.36 21.30
CA PHE A 146 6.41 16.02 21.52
C PHE A 146 6.11 16.27 22.99
N GLY A 147 5.66 17.48 23.32
CA GLY A 147 5.19 17.86 24.65
C GLY A 147 6.26 18.45 25.58
N ASP A 148 7.52 18.52 25.15
CA ASP A 148 8.58 19.23 25.86
C ASP A 148 8.83 20.61 25.24
N TRP A 149 8.56 21.65 26.03
CA TRP A 149 8.66 23.06 25.62
C TRP A 149 10.10 23.51 25.42
N TYR A 150 11.06 22.71 25.91
CA TYR A 150 12.47 22.91 25.70
C TYR A 150 13.22 21.58 25.76
N PRO A 151 13.18 20.80 24.67
CA PRO A 151 13.73 19.45 24.68
C PRO A 151 15.25 19.45 24.84
N THR A 152 15.76 18.28 25.22
CA THR A 152 17.19 17.99 25.14
C THR A 152 17.69 18.12 23.69
N TRP A 153 18.97 18.36 23.54
CA TRP A 153 19.64 18.42 22.24
C TRP A 153 19.35 17.19 21.38
N SER A 154 19.02 17.44 20.12
CA SER A 154 18.89 16.41 19.09
C SER A 154 19.98 16.59 18.06
N HIS A 155 20.65 15.49 17.71
CA HIS A 155 21.64 15.48 16.65
C HIS A 155 20.95 15.37 15.29
N VAL A 156 21.27 16.28 14.37
CA VAL A 156 20.63 16.40 13.06
C VAL A 156 21.69 16.19 11.98
N VAL A 157 21.36 15.33 11.02
CA VAL A 157 22.22 15.03 9.86
C VAL A 157 21.48 15.37 8.57
N VAL A 158 22.10 16.19 7.72
CA VAL A 158 21.56 16.56 6.41
C VAL A 158 22.51 16.09 5.32
N PHE A 159 22.09 15.08 4.57
CA PHE A 159 22.84 14.62 3.39
C PHE A 159 22.66 15.58 2.22
N VAL A 160 23.77 16.13 1.72
CA VAL A 160 23.75 17.20 0.72
C VAL A 160 23.33 16.70 -0.67
N ASN A 161 23.65 15.45 -1.01
CA ASN A 161 23.50 14.91 -2.36
C ASN A 161 22.63 13.64 -2.46
N SER A 162 22.27 12.98 -1.36
CA SER A 162 21.43 11.77 -1.36
C SER A 162 20.03 11.97 -0.77
N GLY A 163 19.75 13.10 -0.12
CA GLY A 163 18.42 13.41 0.44
C GLY A 163 17.53 14.23 -0.49
N SER A 164 16.27 14.45 -0.09
CA SER A 164 15.34 15.35 -0.79
C SER A 164 15.79 16.81 -0.69
N TYR A 165 15.89 17.50 -1.82
CA TYR A 165 16.21 18.93 -1.88
C TYR A 165 15.59 19.61 -3.10
N SER A 166 15.56 20.95 -3.08
CA SER A 166 15.19 21.76 -4.24
C SER A 166 16.27 22.81 -4.52
N ASP A 167 16.70 22.90 -5.79
CA ASP A 167 17.67 23.90 -6.23
C ASP A 167 16.94 25.09 -6.86
N GLY A 168 17.39 26.30 -6.54
CA GLY A 168 16.86 27.55 -7.07
C GLY A 168 17.98 28.46 -7.60
N GLY A 169 17.71 29.18 -8.70
CA GLY A 169 18.69 30.05 -9.34
C GLY A 169 19.79 29.27 -10.07
N THR A 170 21.00 29.82 -10.13
CA THR A 170 22.19 29.18 -10.70
C THR A 170 23.08 28.58 -9.59
N PHE A 171 22.47 27.79 -8.71
CA PHE A 171 23.17 27.15 -7.59
C PHE A 171 24.29 26.21 -8.09
N SER A 172 25.40 26.19 -7.36
CA SER A 172 26.51 25.26 -7.60
C SER A 172 26.97 24.63 -6.29
N VAL A 173 26.77 23.31 -6.19
CA VAL A 173 27.20 22.51 -5.03
C VAL A 173 28.72 22.47 -4.86
N THR A 174 29.48 22.79 -5.91
CA THR A 174 30.95 22.87 -5.85
C THR A 174 31.45 24.25 -5.38
N ASN A 175 30.55 25.19 -5.09
CA ASN A 175 30.87 26.57 -4.71
C ASN A 175 29.85 27.07 -3.67
N VAL A 176 29.80 26.40 -2.52
CA VAL A 176 28.89 26.76 -1.43
C VAL A 176 29.59 27.73 -0.49
N SER A 177 29.03 28.93 -0.34
CA SER A 177 29.66 30.00 0.44
C SER A 177 28.85 30.44 1.67
N ARG A 178 27.58 30.04 1.76
CA ARG A 178 26.76 30.31 2.96
C ARG A 178 25.85 29.13 3.28
N LEU A 179 25.56 29.00 4.57
CA LEU A 179 24.53 28.12 5.12
C LEU A 179 23.55 28.95 5.95
N ARG A 180 22.30 28.54 5.99
CA ARG A 180 21.24 29.17 6.79
C ARG A 180 20.35 28.13 7.45
N PHE A 181 20.11 28.35 8.74
CA PHE A 181 18.97 27.80 9.45
C PHE A 181 17.81 28.79 9.37
N TYR A 182 16.59 28.33 9.11
CA TYR A 182 15.42 29.23 9.06
C TYR A 182 14.14 28.43 9.34
N GLY A 183 13.01 29.09 9.55
CA GLY A 183 11.80 28.36 9.86
C GLY A 183 10.58 29.23 10.04
N THR A 184 9.49 28.60 10.46
CA THR A 184 8.21 29.25 10.70
C THR A 184 7.88 29.27 12.17
N ASP A 185 6.99 30.18 12.55
CA ASP A 185 6.40 30.31 13.88
C ASP A 185 5.06 31.05 13.74
N TRP A 186 4.07 30.39 13.12
CA TRP A 186 2.83 31.03 12.67
C TRP A 186 1.83 31.31 13.78
N SER A 187 1.88 30.52 14.85
CA SER A 187 0.97 30.50 15.99
C SER A 187 1.68 30.73 17.33
N GLY A 188 3.02 30.75 17.36
CA GLY A 188 3.78 31.33 18.44
C GLY A 188 3.60 32.84 18.49
N GLY A 189 3.32 33.33 19.69
CA GLY A 189 3.74 34.66 20.10
C GLY A 189 4.56 34.46 21.37
N GLY A 190 5.55 35.31 21.64
CA GLY A 190 6.37 35.20 22.84
C GLY A 190 7.87 35.34 22.56
N ASP A 191 8.67 34.89 23.52
CA ASP A 191 10.15 34.87 23.48
C ASP A 191 10.64 33.50 22.94
N ASP A 192 10.18 33.11 21.76
CA ASP A 192 10.54 31.83 21.14
C ASP A 192 11.96 31.89 20.54
N PHE A 193 12.65 30.76 20.53
CA PHE A 193 14.02 30.69 20.00
C PHE A 193 14.44 29.30 19.52
N THR A 194 15.44 29.28 18.64
CA THR A 194 16.16 28.08 18.24
C THR A 194 17.60 28.14 18.72
N ASP A 195 18.10 27.00 19.19
CA ASP A 195 19.50 26.84 19.58
C ASP A 195 20.19 25.88 18.62
N VAL A 196 21.41 26.22 18.19
CA VAL A 196 22.25 25.38 17.31
C VAL A 196 23.68 25.32 17.85
N LYS A 197 24.27 24.12 17.90
CA LYS A 197 25.69 23.91 18.20
C LYS A 197 26.32 22.78 17.39
N ASN A 198 27.63 22.59 17.55
CA ASN A 198 28.40 21.51 16.93
C ASN A 198 28.22 21.42 15.40
N LEU A 199 28.26 22.56 14.70
CA LEU A 199 28.07 22.61 13.25
C LEU A 199 29.32 22.09 12.53
N ILE A 200 29.18 20.92 11.92
CA ILE A 200 30.24 20.25 11.15
C ILE A 200 29.74 20.00 9.73
N ILE A 201 30.59 20.28 8.74
CA ILE A 201 30.39 19.84 7.36
C ILE A 201 31.54 18.89 7.03
N THR A 202 31.21 17.67 6.62
CA THR A 202 32.18 16.61 6.40
C THR A 202 31.77 15.75 5.21
N ASN A 203 32.74 15.07 4.61
CA ASN A 203 32.52 14.10 3.54
C ASN A 203 32.93 12.67 3.93
N ASP A 204 33.15 12.42 5.23
CA ASP A 204 33.55 11.12 5.74
C ASP A 204 32.46 10.09 5.42
N PRO A 205 32.78 8.88 4.96
CA PRO A 205 31.76 7.86 4.83
C PRO A 205 31.24 7.46 6.22
N LEU A 206 29.93 7.20 6.33
CA LEU A 206 29.33 6.54 7.49
C LEU A 206 29.10 5.06 7.18
N PRO A 207 29.13 4.17 8.19
CA PRO A 207 28.70 2.79 7.99
C PRO A 207 27.31 2.75 7.34
N PRO A 208 27.03 1.78 6.46
CA PRO A 208 25.71 1.67 5.85
C PRO A 208 24.66 1.39 6.93
N VAL A 209 23.42 1.80 6.69
CA VAL A 209 22.27 1.45 7.54
C VAL A 209 21.29 0.63 6.71
N ILE A 210 20.95 -0.57 7.16
CA ILE A 210 19.96 -1.42 6.51
C ILE A 210 18.60 -1.10 7.14
N THR A 211 17.58 -0.84 6.33
CA THR A 211 16.20 -0.79 6.81
C THR A 211 15.77 -2.21 7.18
N PRO A 212 15.34 -2.48 8.43
CA PRO A 212 14.95 -3.81 8.85
C PRO A 212 13.86 -4.39 7.94
N VAL A 213 14.02 -5.64 7.52
CA VAL A 213 13.00 -6.34 6.73
C VAL A 213 11.74 -6.53 7.57
N GLN A 214 10.58 -6.16 7.01
CA GLN A 214 9.27 -6.31 7.63
C GLN A 214 8.26 -6.88 6.60
N PRO A 215 7.23 -7.65 7.04
CA PRO A 215 7.03 -8.15 8.41
C PRO A 215 8.11 -9.18 8.81
N ASP A 216 8.33 -9.35 10.11
CA ASP A 216 9.20 -10.41 10.66
C ASP A 216 8.39 -11.27 11.66
N PRO A 217 8.07 -12.54 11.34
CA PRO A 217 8.53 -13.32 10.20
C PRO A 217 7.85 -12.94 8.87
N GLN A 218 8.61 -13.02 7.77
CA GLN A 218 8.06 -13.03 6.42
C GLN A 218 7.46 -14.39 6.05
N THR A 219 6.63 -14.40 5.00
CA THR A 219 5.99 -15.61 4.48
C THR A 219 6.68 -16.07 3.19
N ALA A 220 6.90 -17.38 3.09
CA ALA A 220 7.27 -18.06 1.84
C ALA A 220 6.39 -19.32 1.67
N TYR A 221 6.36 -19.87 0.46
CA TYR A 221 5.59 -21.07 0.15
C TYR A 221 6.48 -22.16 -0.44
N ALA A 222 6.16 -23.42 -0.16
CA ALA A 222 6.83 -24.54 -0.81
C ALA A 222 6.67 -24.49 -2.34
N ASP A 223 7.73 -24.85 -3.03
CA ASP A 223 7.92 -24.87 -4.48
C ASP A 223 7.80 -23.51 -5.20
N ILE A 224 7.65 -22.40 -4.45
CA ILE A 224 7.62 -21.02 -4.96
C ILE A 224 8.95 -20.32 -4.62
N PRO A 225 9.69 -19.76 -5.60
CA PRO A 225 10.92 -19.03 -5.32
C PRO A 225 10.69 -17.85 -4.35
N TYR A 226 11.48 -17.80 -3.29
CA TYR A 226 11.49 -16.66 -2.36
C TYR A 226 12.50 -15.60 -2.82
N SER A 227 12.10 -14.34 -2.72
CA SER A 227 12.97 -13.20 -2.97
C SER A 227 12.67 -12.04 -2.04
N GLN A 228 13.70 -11.32 -1.60
CA GLN A 228 13.57 -10.14 -0.75
C GLN A 228 14.59 -9.08 -1.17
N GLN A 229 14.11 -7.87 -1.47
CA GLN A 229 14.98 -6.72 -1.76
C GLN A 229 15.28 -5.96 -0.48
N LEU A 230 16.56 -5.74 -0.19
CA LEU A 230 17.01 -4.98 0.97
C LEU A 230 17.07 -3.49 0.61
N LEU A 231 16.67 -2.64 1.54
CA LEU A 231 16.85 -1.20 1.45
C LEU A 231 18.04 -0.81 2.33
N VAL A 232 18.97 -0.04 1.77
CA VAL A 232 20.18 0.42 2.44
C VAL A 232 20.35 1.91 2.24
N ASP A 233 20.64 2.62 3.32
CA ASP A 233 21.12 3.99 3.29
C ASP A 233 22.65 3.97 3.35
N SER A 234 23.27 4.39 2.25
CA SER A 234 24.72 4.58 2.18
C SER A 234 25.06 5.58 1.08
N CYS A 235 26.00 6.47 1.38
CA CYS A 235 26.57 7.39 0.41
C CYS A 235 27.70 6.76 -0.44
N GLU A 236 28.14 5.56 -0.08
CA GLU A 236 29.13 4.77 -0.81
C GLU A 236 28.48 3.53 -1.41
N THR A 237 29.13 2.95 -2.43
CA THR A 237 28.77 1.61 -2.88
C THR A 237 29.00 0.61 -1.76
N VAL A 238 27.97 -0.17 -1.44
CA VAL A 238 28.06 -1.23 -0.43
C VAL A 238 28.41 -2.56 -1.08
N THR A 239 29.17 -3.38 -0.35
CA THR A 239 29.37 -4.80 -0.65
C THR A 239 28.39 -5.60 0.19
N TRP A 240 27.54 -6.37 -0.48
CA TRP A 240 26.56 -7.25 0.17
C TRP A 240 27.15 -8.63 0.43
N THR A 241 26.86 -9.18 1.60
CA THR A 241 27.18 -10.57 1.96
C THR A 241 25.97 -11.20 2.63
N LEU A 242 25.57 -12.40 2.19
CA LEU A 242 24.59 -13.21 2.87
C LEU A 242 25.34 -14.03 3.95
N LEU A 243 25.22 -13.61 5.21
CA LEU A 243 25.88 -14.27 6.34
C LEU A 243 25.17 -15.58 6.69
N GLN A 244 23.85 -15.56 6.65
CA GLN A 244 22.99 -16.72 6.83
C GLN A 244 21.86 -16.66 5.80
N GLY A 245 21.75 -17.68 4.95
CA GLY A 245 20.54 -17.94 4.17
C GLY A 245 19.97 -19.22 4.70
N GLY A 246 18.82 -19.17 5.41
CA GLY A 246 18.33 -20.29 6.21
C GLY A 246 18.16 -21.63 5.47
N ALA A 247 18.23 -21.65 4.14
CA ALA A 247 18.25 -22.86 3.33
C ALA A 247 19.33 -22.85 2.22
N LEU A 248 19.77 -24.05 1.83
CA LEU A 248 20.72 -24.26 0.73
C LEU A 248 20.19 -23.62 -0.58
N GLY A 249 20.93 -22.67 -1.14
CA GLY A 249 20.66 -22.09 -2.45
C GLY A 249 20.32 -20.59 -2.47
N ALA A 250 20.04 -19.97 -1.31
CA ALA A 250 19.89 -18.52 -1.23
C ALA A 250 21.23 -17.81 -1.54
N ASN A 251 21.16 -16.71 -2.27
CA ASN A 251 22.27 -15.82 -2.57
C ASN A 251 21.79 -14.36 -2.42
N ILE A 252 22.73 -13.43 -2.27
CA ILE A 252 22.48 -11.99 -2.36
C ILE A 252 23.27 -11.42 -3.52
N ASP A 253 22.66 -10.57 -4.34
CA ASP A 253 23.35 -9.90 -5.45
C ASP A 253 24.01 -8.57 -5.01
N SER A 254 24.66 -7.88 -5.95
CA SER A 254 25.32 -6.60 -5.68
C SER A 254 24.35 -5.45 -5.36
N ASN A 255 23.06 -5.62 -5.61
CA ASN A 255 22.02 -4.63 -5.34
C ASN A 255 21.25 -4.94 -4.03
N GLY A 256 21.61 -6.01 -3.32
CA GLY A 256 20.95 -6.41 -2.08
C GLY A 256 19.70 -7.26 -2.29
N LEU A 257 19.50 -7.86 -3.46
CA LEU A 257 18.40 -8.80 -3.71
C LEU A 257 18.79 -10.19 -3.20
N VAL A 258 18.13 -10.65 -2.14
CA VAL A 258 18.19 -12.05 -1.70
C VAL A 258 17.27 -12.87 -2.60
N SER A 259 17.79 -13.93 -3.23
CA SER A 259 17.05 -14.81 -4.15
C SER A 259 17.72 -16.17 -4.33
N GLY A 260 17.12 -17.06 -5.12
CA GLY A 260 17.70 -18.37 -5.47
C GLY A 260 17.33 -19.52 -4.54
N TRP A 261 16.62 -19.24 -3.45
CA TRP A 261 15.99 -20.27 -2.63
C TRP A 261 14.54 -20.49 -3.05
N THR A 262 14.22 -21.75 -3.34
CA THR A 262 12.85 -22.25 -3.48
C THR A 262 12.63 -23.23 -2.33
N PRO A 263 11.79 -22.90 -1.32
CA PRO A 263 11.47 -23.83 -0.25
C PRO A 263 10.87 -25.11 -0.83
N THR A 264 11.17 -26.26 -0.26
CA THR A 264 10.58 -27.54 -0.69
C THR A 264 9.35 -27.87 0.15
N GLN A 265 8.53 -28.81 -0.32
CA GLN A 265 7.40 -29.33 0.47
C GLN A 265 7.78 -29.81 1.87
N ALA A 266 8.97 -30.39 2.02
CA ALA A 266 9.47 -30.85 3.32
C ALA A 266 9.77 -29.70 4.30
N GLN A 267 9.92 -28.47 3.79
CA GLN A 267 10.22 -27.28 4.58
C GLN A 267 8.97 -26.53 5.03
N ALA A 268 7.77 -26.91 4.56
CA ALA A 268 6.53 -26.32 5.04
C ALA A 268 6.33 -26.56 6.54
N GLY A 269 5.84 -25.54 7.23
CA GLY A 269 5.73 -25.46 8.69
C GLY A 269 7.03 -25.16 9.42
N GLN A 270 8.13 -24.91 8.70
CA GLN A 270 9.43 -24.54 9.29
C GLN A 270 9.73 -23.05 9.11
N THR A 271 10.51 -22.50 10.04
CA THR A 271 11.00 -21.12 10.00
C THR A 271 12.51 -21.11 9.76
N PHE A 272 12.95 -20.23 8.87
CA PHE A 272 14.31 -20.09 8.42
C PHE A 272 14.82 -18.68 8.74
N THR A 273 16.02 -18.58 9.32
CA THR A 273 16.65 -17.29 9.61
C THR A 273 17.51 -16.84 8.44
N PHE A 274 17.36 -15.58 8.06
CA PHE A 274 18.24 -14.89 7.13
C PHE A 274 19.01 -13.81 7.87
N GLU A 275 20.28 -13.66 7.53
CA GLU A 275 21.15 -12.62 8.04
C GLU A 275 22.00 -12.10 6.88
N VAL A 276 21.97 -10.79 6.66
CA VAL A 276 22.76 -10.12 5.62
C VAL A 276 23.69 -9.10 6.26
N LYS A 277 24.77 -8.78 5.55
CA LYS A 277 25.69 -7.70 5.87
C LYS A 277 25.86 -6.78 4.68
N ALA A 278 25.69 -5.47 4.89
CA ALA A 278 26.14 -4.43 3.99
C ALA A 278 27.43 -3.83 4.55
N GLU A 279 28.46 -3.66 3.73
CA GLU A 279 29.77 -3.13 4.15
C GLU A 279 30.28 -2.07 3.17
N ASN A 280 30.81 -0.96 3.70
CA ASN A 280 31.53 0.06 2.94
C ASN A 280 32.86 0.40 3.63
N THR A 281 33.53 1.48 3.24
CA THR A 281 34.85 1.80 3.80
C THR A 281 34.81 2.28 5.25
N ALA A 282 33.65 2.76 5.71
CA ALA A 282 33.45 3.26 7.08
C ALA A 282 33.04 2.16 8.07
N GLY A 283 32.43 1.07 7.60
CA GLY A 283 32.03 -0.03 8.45
C GLY A 283 30.97 -0.92 7.80
N SER A 284 30.19 -1.59 8.64
CA SER A 284 29.16 -2.52 8.19
C SER A 284 27.90 -2.44 9.04
N ALA A 285 26.76 -2.76 8.44
CA ALA A 285 25.51 -3.07 9.15
C ALA A 285 25.06 -4.49 8.82
N THR A 286 24.32 -5.07 9.76
CA THR A 286 23.69 -6.38 9.62
C THR A 286 22.20 -6.26 9.86
N ASP A 287 21.40 -7.00 9.10
CA ASP A 287 19.98 -7.18 9.37
C ASP A 287 19.67 -8.68 9.43
N LEU A 288 18.75 -9.05 10.33
CA LEU A 288 18.36 -10.42 10.60
C LEU A 288 16.83 -10.49 10.64
N TRP A 289 16.26 -11.40 9.85
CA TRP A 289 14.82 -11.66 9.84
C TRP A 289 14.52 -13.15 9.71
N GLN A 290 13.28 -13.52 10.01
CA GLN A 290 12.78 -14.88 9.87
C GLN A 290 11.85 -15.00 8.67
N VAL A 291 11.81 -16.20 8.08
CA VAL A 291 10.89 -16.57 7.00
C VAL A 291 10.22 -17.88 7.35
N THR A 292 8.91 -17.87 7.52
CA THR A 292 8.09 -19.06 7.76
C THR A 292 7.56 -19.60 6.44
N VAL A 293 7.80 -20.89 6.18
CA VAL A 293 7.36 -21.56 4.95
C VAL A 293 6.01 -22.21 5.19
N TYR A 294 5.04 -21.92 4.34
CA TYR A 294 3.73 -22.56 4.33
C TYR A 294 3.62 -23.53 3.15
N GLN A 295 2.63 -24.41 3.23
CA GLN A 295 2.17 -25.09 2.03
C GLN A 295 1.62 -24.02 1.09
N PRO A 296 1.98 -24.02 -0.21
CA PRO A 296 1.22 -23.20 -1.15
C PRO A 296 -0.25 -23.60 -1.02
N PRO A 297 -1.18 -22.65 -1.13
CA PRO A 297 -2.58 -22.98 -1.35
C PRO A 297 -2.64 -24.06 -2.44
N PRO A 298 -3.52 -25.08 -2.31
CA PRO A 298 -3.67 -26.08 -3.37
C PRO A 298 -3.78 -25.33 -4.68
N SER A 299 -2.94 -25.66 -5.67
CA SER A 299 -3.16 -25.14 -7.02
C SER A 299 -4.47 -25.75 -7.48
N ASP A 300 -5.55 -25.04 -7.21
CA ASP A 300 -6.89 -25.36 -7.67
C ASP A 300 -6.95 -25.28 -9.20
N GLY A 301 -5.88 -24.83 -9.86
CA GLY A 301 -5.82 -24.62 -11.29
C GLY A 301 -6.36 -23.24 -11.66
N SER A 302 -6.66 -22.37 -10.71
CA SER A 302 -7.33 -21.10 -10.94
C SER A 302 -6.51 -20.09 -11.73
N ASN A 303 -5.18 -20.24 -11.80
CA ASN A 303 -4.26 -19.22 -12.31
C ASN A 303 -4.44 -17.86 -11.59
N ILE A 304 -5.11 -17.79 -10.43
CA ILE A 304 -5.33 -16.54 -9.70
C ILE A 304 -4.01 -16.13 -9.00
N ALA A 305 -3.73 -14.84 -8.96
CA ALA A 305 -2.60 -14.31 -8.23
C ALA A 305 -2.89 -14.40 -6.72
N GLU A 306 -2.01 -15.04 -5.96
CA GLU A 306 -2.06 -15.03 -4.48
C GLU A 306 -1.91 -13.60 -3.94
N PRO A 307 -2.18 -13.26 -2.67
CA PRO A 307 -2.91 -14.09 -1.73
C PRO A 307 -4.40 -14.17 -2.08
N TRP A 308 -4.94 -13.28 -2.93
CA TRP A 308 -6.38 -13.25 -3.21
C TRP A 308 -6.74 -13.25 -4.69
N GLY A 309 -6.18 -12.35 -5.50
CA GLY A 309 -6.38 -12.24 -6.96
C GLY A 309 -7.83 -12.18 -7.47
N THR A 310 -8.82 -12.18 -6.57
CA THR A 310 -10.24 -11.91 -6.76
C THR A 310 -10.83 -11.43 -5.43
N LEU A 311 -12.03 -10.84 -5.43
CA LEU A 311 -12.72 -10.28 -4.25
C LEU A 311 -12.83 -11.26 -3.07
N HIS A 312 -12.95 -12.54 -3.39
CA HIS A 312 -13.17 -13.59 -2.41
C HIS A 312 -12.08 -14.66 -2.47
N GLY A 313 -10.82 -14.24 -2.65
CA GLY A 313 -9.64 -15.07 -2.43
C GLY A 313 -9.36 -16.17 -3.47
N ASN A 314 -10.38 -16.78 -4.05
CA ASN A 314 -10.26 -17.90 -4.99
C ASN A 314 -11.57 -18.17 -5.75
N ILE A 315 -11.56 -19.21 -6.58
CA ILE A 315 -12.70 -19.63 -7.41
C ILE A 315 -13.89 -20.18 -6.60
N TYR A 316 -13.71 -20.47 -5.31
CA TYR A 316 -14.76 -20.96 -4.41
C TYR A 316 -15.52 -19.83 -3.72
N ALA A 317 -15.17 -18.59 -4.03
CA ALA A 317 -15.65 -17.39 -3.38
C ALA A 317 -15.44 -17.41 -1.85
N THR A 318 -14.28 -17.91 -1.40
CA THR A 318 -13.91 -18.00 0.02
C THR A 318 -12.91 -16.92 0.43
N GLN A 319 -13.29 -16.05 1.37
CA GLN A 319 -12.36 -15.10 1.98
C GLN A 319 -11.68 -15.73 3.19
N SER A 320 -10.50 -16.31 3.00
CA SER A 320 -9.64 -16.77 4.10
C SER A 320 -8.19 -16.38 3.82
N SER A 321 -7.47 -15.90 4.84
CA SER A 321 -6.03 -15.64 4.81
C SER A 321 -5.31 -16.68 5.67
N ASP A 322 -4.19 -17.25 5.24
CA ASP A 322 -3.45 -18.29 5.97
C ASP A 322 -2.86 -17.84 7.34
N ASP A 323 -3.19 -16.64 7.84
CA ASP A 323 -2.96 -16.26 9.23
C ASP A 323 -4.07 -16.85 10.14
N PRO A 324 -3.75 -17.91 10.92
CA PRO A 324 -4.74 -18.63 11.72
C PRO A 324 -5.20 -17.85 12.96
N SER A 325 -4.74 -16.61 13.16
CA SER A 325 -4.93 -15.83 14.38
C SER A 325 -6.26 -15.08 14.47
N LEU A 326 -7.14 -15.19 13.47
CA LEU A 326 -8.46 -14.55 13.48
C LEU A 326 -9.40 -15.27 14.47
N LEU A 327 -9.11 -15.07 15.75
CA LEU A 327 -9.97 -15.38 16.86
C LEU A 327 -10.88 -14.17 17.06
N PHE A 328 -12.19 -14.38 16.92
CA PHE A 328 -13.20 -13.39 17.24
C PHE A 328 -13.21 -13.14 18.77
N ASP A 329 -12.33 -12.27 19.25
CA ASP A 329 -12.44 -11.69 20.59
C ASP A 329 -13.49 -10.58 20.56
N SER A 330 -14.17 -10.42 21.70
CA SER A 330 -15.05 -9.30 22.07
C SER A 330 -14.48 -7.88 21.83
N ARG A 331 -13.21 -7.76 21.43
CA ARG A 331 -12.46 -6.53 21.23
C ARG A 331 -12.14 -6.20 19.76
N TRP A 332 -12.64 -6.96 18.78
CA TRP A 332 -12.38 -6.73 17.34
C TRP A 332 -12.51 -5.26 16.88
N SER A 333 -13.48 -4.51 17.43
CA SER A 333 -13.65 -3.08 17.11
C SER A 333 -12.59 -2.14 17.69
N ASN A 334 -11.86 -2.58 18.72
CA ASN A 334 -10.92 -1.76 19.49
C ASN A 334 -9.46 -1.96 19.05
N ASP A 335 -9.16 -3.09 18.40
CA ASP A 335 -7.79 -3.48 18.04
C ASP A 335 -7.51 -3.34 16.53
N ALA A 336 -8.50 -2.91 15.72
CA ALA A 336 -8.27 -2.60 14.30
C ALA A 336 -7.57 -1.25 14.16
N GLU A 337 -6.27 -1.28 13.90
CA GLU A 337 -5.47 -0.09 13.60
C GLU A 337 -5.61 0.28 12.12
N VAL A 338 -5.87 1.57 11.84
CA VAL A 338 -5.80 2.09 10.48
C VAL A 338 -4.32 2.25 10.13
N ASP A 339 -3.77 1.27 9.40
CA ASP A 339 -2.39 1.32 8.92
C ASP A 339 -2.17 2.48 7.93
N TRP A 340 -3.12 2.70 7.01
CA TRP A 340 -3.09 3.85 6.12
C TRP A 340 -4.43 4.20 5.48
N THR A 341 -4.47 5.42 4.94
CA THR A 341 -5.56 5.90 4.10
C THR A 341 -4.99 6.39 2.77
N TYR A 342 -5.64 6.01 1.68
CA TYR A 342 -5.34 6.53 0.34
C TYR A 342 -6.49 7.41 -0.13
N THR A 343 -6.17 8.59 -0.68
CA THR A 343 -7.16 9.55 -1.19
C THR A 343 -7.12 9.58 -2.70
N ALA A 344 -7.95 8.78 -3.37
CA ALA A 344 -7.95 8.63 -4.83
C ALA A 344 -7.99 9.95 -5.63
N SER A 345 -8.66 10.99 -5.09
CA SER A 345 -8.75 12.29 -5.75
C SER A 345 -7.42 13.03 -5.88
N THR A 346 -6.40 12.71 -5.07
CA THR A 346 -5.06 13.31 -5.22
C THR A 346 -4.39 12.88 -6.53
N ASP A 347 -4.75 11.69 -7.04
CA ASP A 347 -4.24 11.16 -8.30
C ASP A 347 -5.23 11.35 -9.47
N SER A 348 -6.19 12.25 -9.30
CA SER A 348 -7.25 12.54 -10.30
C SER A 348 -8.13 11.32 -10.62
N LEU A 349 -8.32 10.41 -9.66
CA LEU A 349 -9.35 9.38 -9.71
C LEU A 349 -10.58 9.88 -8.93
N THR A 350 -11.79 9.73 -9.48
CA THR A 350 -13.03 10.12 -8.77
C THR A 350 -13.81 8.89 -8.32
N GLY A 351 -14.05 8.82 -7.00
CA GLY A 351 -14.68 7.68 -6.33
C GLY A 351 -13.75 6.45 -6.25
N THR A 352 -13.65 5.84 -5.07
CA THR A 352 -12.82 4.64 -4.87
C THR A 352 -13.49 3.43 -5.50
N THR A 353 -14.66 3.02 -5.00
CA THR A 353 -15.53 2.03 -5.62
C THR A 353 -16.96 2.31 -5.16
N GLU A 354 -17.95 2.15 -6.04
CA GLU A 354 -19.36 2.25 -5.65
C GLU A 354 -19.96 0.89 -5.32
N ARG A 355 -19.73 -0.11 -6.19
CA ARG A 355 -20.35 -1.44 -6.09
C ARG A 355 -19.40 -2.62 -6.29
N GLY A 356 -18.18 -2.39 -6.80
CA GLY A 356 -17.16 -3.41 -6.98
C GLY A 356 -16.30 -3.59 -5.73
N GLY A 357 -15.61 -4.71 -5.67
CA GLY A 357 -14.65 -5.00 -4.62
C GLY A 357 -13.23 -4.50 -4.93
N ILE A 358 -12.32 -4.81 -4.01
CA ILE A 358 -10.87 -4.67 -4.21
C ILE A 358 -10.24 -6.05 -4.29
N THR A 359 -9.03 -6.13 -4.84
CA THR A 359 -8.28 -7.38 -4.99
C THR A 359 -6.80 -7.14 -4.81
N PHE A 360 -6.09 -8.13 -4.28
CA PHE A 360 -4.64 -8.04 -4.02
C PHE A 360 -3.89 -9.12 -4.79
N ASP A 361 -2.67 -8.80 -5.18
CA ASP A 361 -1.73 -9.74 -5.79
C ASP A 361 -0.61 -10.19 -4.85
N GLU A 362 0.32 -11.00 -5.37
CA GLU A 362 1.26 -11.75 -4.53
C GLU A 362 2.38 -10.87 -3.99
N SER A 363 2.43 -9.63 -4.47
CA SER A 363 3.31 -8.57 -4.00
C SER A 363 2.58 -7.58 -3.10
N GLY A 364 1.31 -7.84 -2.76
CA GLY A 364 0.47 -6.97 -1.94
C GLY A 364 -0.07 -5.74 -2.68
N ASN A 365 0.05 -5.68 -4.00
CA ASN A 365 -0.51 -4.56 -4.76
C ASN A 365 -2.04 -4.66 -4.79
N LEU A 366 -2.71 -3.53 -4.58
CA LEU A 366 -4.16 -3.42 -4.58
C LEU A 366 -4.65 -3.08 -6.00
N TYR A 367 -5.77 -3.68 -6.41
CA TYR A 367 -6.45 -3.48 -7.69
C TYR A 367 -7.92 -3.20 -7.46
N TRP A 368 -8.46 -2.22 -8.18
CA TRP A 368 -9.87 -1.88 -8.08
C TRP A 368 -10.39 -1.16 -9.33
N LYS A 369 -11.71 -1.18 -9.51
CA LYS A 369 -12.41 -0.41 -10.52
C LYS A 369 -12.97 0.86 -9.88
N THR A 370 -12.65 2.01 -10.44
CA THR A 370 -13.14 3.30 -9.94
C THR A 370 -14.61 3.51 -10.29
N THR A 371 -15.26 4.44 -9.60
CA THR A 371 -16.66 4.77 -9.88
C THR A 371 -16.87 5.28 -11.30
N GLU A 372 -15.86 5.92 -11.90
CA GLU A 372 -15.90 6.42 -13.28
C GLU A 372 -15.58 5.37 -14.35
N GLY A 373 -15.36 4.11 -13.96
CA GLY A 373 -15.10 3.02 -14.90
C GLY A 373 -13.63 2.85 -15.30
N LEU A 374 -12.68 3.35 -14.52
CA LEU A 374 -11.24 3.09 -14.75
C LEU A 374 -10.75 1.91 -13.91
N LEU A 375 -9.70 1.24 -14.36
CA LEU A 375 -8.96 0.25 -13.57
C LEU A 375 -7.72 0.94 -12.96
N ALA A 376 -7.48 0.77 -11.67
CA ALA A 376 -6.33 1.34 -10.99
C ALA A 376 -5.58 0.31 -10.14
N SER A 377 -4.29 0.57 -9.90
CA SER A 377 -3.47 -0.22 -8.99
C SER A 377 -2.59 0.63 -8.07
N LEU A 378 -2.50 0.22 -6.81
CA LEU A 378 -1.70 0.84 -5.75
C LEU A 378 -0.64 -0.17 -5.25
N ALA A 379 0.57 0.31 -4.98
CA ALA A 379 1.59 -0.49 -4.30
C ALA A 379 1.36 -0.52 -2.77
N PRO A 380 1.93 -1.50 -2.03
CA PRO A 380 1.84 -1.56 -0.57
C PRO A 380 2.35 -0.29 0.14
N ASP A 381 3.28 0.44 -0.50
CA ASP A 381 3.83 1.70 0.00
C ASP A 381 2.91 2.92 -0.25
N LYS A 382 1.68 2.67 -0.73
CA LYS A 382 0.62 3.67 -0.96
C LYS A 382 0.86 4.52 -2.21
N THR A 383 1.82 4.16 -3.06
CA THR A 383 2.04 4.84 -4.33
C THR A 383 1.10 4.30 -5.41
N LEU A 384 0.47 5.21 -6.15
CA LEU A 384 -0.28 4.84 -7.35
C LEU A 384 0.69 4.30 -8.40
N ARG A 385 0.46 3.06 -8.84
CA ARG A 385 1.29 2.40 -9.85
C ARG A 385 0.86 2.82 -11.25
N TRP A 386 -0.44 2.80 -11.50
CA TRP A 386 -1.04 3.15 -12.80
C TRP A 386 -2.58 3.27 -12.71
N LYS A 387 -3.20 3.91 -13.72
CA LYS A 387 -4.65 4.16 -13.85
C LYS A 387 -5.26 3.60 -15.14
N GLY A 388 -4.82 2.42 -15.55
CA GLY A 388 -5.46 1.63 -16.61
C GLY A 388 -5.23 2.25 -18.00
N ASN A 389 -4.31 1.65 -18.73
CA ASN A 389 -3.86 2.09 -20.04
C ASN A 389 -3.27 3.52 -20.05
N ASP A 390 -2.45 3.87 -19.05
CA ASP A 390 -1.80 5.19 -18.92
C ASP A 390 -0.93 5.57 -20.13
N SER A 391 -0.41 4.58 -20.85
CA SER A 391 0.34 4.77 -22.09
C SER A 391 -0.54 5.00 -23.32
N GLY A 392 -1.87 4.98 -23.18
CA GLY A 392 -2.84 5.03 -24.28
C GLY A 392 -4.08 5.87 -23.95
N THR A 393 -5.16 5.65 -24.72
CA THR A 393 -6.46 6.26 -24.41
C THR A 393 -7.09 5.51 -23.24
N PRO A 394 -7.54 6.20 -22.17
CA PRO A 394 -8.25 5.57 -21.06
C PRO A 394 -9.40 4.71 -21.57
N VAL A 395 -9.51 3.51 -21.01
CA VAL A 395 -10.57 2.57 -21.35
C VAL A 395 -11.70 2.76 -20.36
N ASP A 396 -12.85 3.22 -20.84
CA ASP A 396 -14.07 3.27 -20.04
C ASP A 396 -14.63 1.85 -19.92
N LEU A 397 -14.56 1.30 -18.71
CA LEU A 397 -15.07 -0.02 -18.36
C LEU A 397 -16.52 0.04 -17.86
N GLY A 398 -17.17 1.20 -17.85
CA GLY A 398 -18.55 1.37 -17.40
C GLY A 398 -18.65 1.94 -15.99
N GLN A 399 -19.39 3.05 -15.88
CA GLN A 399 -19.63 3.76 -14.63
C GLN A 399 -20.54 2.97 -13.67
N GLY A 400 -20.20 2.96 -12.38
CA GLY A 400 -21.05 2.37 -11.31
C GLY A 400 -21.15 0.84 -11.34
N ASP A 401 -20.26 0.17 -12.07
CA ASP A 401 -20.24 -1.29 -12.24
C ASP A 401 -19.88 -2.03 -10.94
N ALA A 402 -20.55 -3.17 -10.70
CA ALA A 402 -20.39 -3.99 -9.49
C ALA A 402 -19.32 -5.10 -9.58
N THR A 403 -18.60 -5.19 -10.69
CA THR A 403 -17.56 -6.22 -10.90
C THR A 403 -16.25 -5.85 -10.23
N THR A 404 -15.52 -6.88 -9.82
CA THR A 404 -14.19 -6.75 -9.24
C THR A 404 -13.13 -7.19 -10.26
N PRO A 405 -11.95 -6.55 -10.30
CA PRO A 405 -10.85 -7.06 -11.13
C PRO A 405 -10.40 -8.46 -10.71
N VAL A 406 -10.16 -9.33 -11.69
CA VAL A 406 -9.55 -10.66 -11.47
C VAL A 406 -8.09 -10.60 -11.88
N VAL A 407 -7.17 -10.79 -10.94
CA VAL A 407 -5.73 -10.75 -11.15
C VAL A 407 -5.20 -12.18 -11.26
N GLY A 408 -4.50 -12.48 -12.35
CA GLY A 408 -4.03 -13.83 -12.65
C GLY A 408 -2.61 -13.93 -13.18
N ASP A 409 -2.17 -15.18 -13.34
CA ASP A 409 -0.90 -15.69 -13.85
C ASP A 409 0.37 -15.35 -13.04
N GLY A 410 0.24 -14.60 -11.93
CA GLY A 410 1.35 -14.23 -11.03
C GLY A 410 2.51 -13.50 -11.74
N GLY A 411 3.43 -12.96 -10.94
CA GLY A 411 4.59 -12.21 -11.42
C GLY A 411 4.26 -10.93 -12.21
N PRO A 412 5.28 -10.21 -12.70
CA PRO A 412 5.08 -8.96 -13.45
C PRO A 412 4.42 -9.17 -14.81
N THR A 413 4.53 -10.38 -15.39
CA THR A 413 3.91 -10.77 -16.66
C THR A 413 2.43 -11.15 -16.52
N GLY A 414 1.90 -11.18 -15.29
CA GLY A 414 0.50 -11.49 -15.00
C GLY A 414 -0.49 -10.52 -15.65
N ARG A 415 -1.77 -10.86 -15.58
CA ARG A 415 -2.85 -10.10 -16.23
C ARG A 415 -3.93 -9.72 -15.22
N VAL A 416 -4.64 -8.65 -15.53
CA VAL A 416 -5.85 -8.23 -14.81
C VAL A 416 -7.02 -8.26 -15.78
N TYR A 417 -8.02 -9.09 -15.48
CA TYR A 417 -9.22 -9.28 -16.29
C TYR A 417 -10.38 -8.49 -15.71
N VAL A 418 -11.06 -7.71 -16.55
CA VAL A 418 -12.17 -6.85 -16.11
C VAL A 418 -13.28 -6.86 -17.16
N VAL A 419 -14.52 -6.99 -16.69
CA VAL A 419 -15.71 -6.81 -17.53
C VAL A 419 -16.01 -5.31 -17.66
N GLY A 420 -16.38 -4.89 -18.87
CA GLY A 420 -16.90 -3.57 -19.13
C GLY A 420 -18.05 -3.58 -20.12
N ASP A 421 -18.51 -2.39 -20.51
CA ASP A 421 -19.76 -2.19 -21.27
C ASP A 421 -19.83 -2.97 -22.59
N SER A 422 -18.68 -3.18 -23.23
CA SER A 422 -18.60 -3.86 -24.52
C SER A 422 -18.14 -5.32 -24.43
N GLY A 423 -17.67 -5.80 -23.28
CA GLY A 423 -17.17 -7.16 -23.13
C GLY A 423 -16.08 -7.33 -22.07
N LEU A 424 -15.05 -8.12 -22.38
CA LEU A 424 -13.96 -8.46 -21.46
C LEU A 424 -12.65 -7.82 -21.91
N TYR A 425 -11.87 -7.32 -20.95
CA TYR A 425 -10.59 -6.66 -21.17
C TYR A 425 -9.51 -7.33 -20.34
N ALA A 426 -8.27 -7.36 -20.86
CA ALA A 426 -7.10 -7.73 -20.08
C ALA A 426 -6.05 -6.63 -20.10
N PHE A 427 -5.49 -6.37 -18.93
CA PHE A 427 -4.43 -5.40 -18.71
C PHE A 427 -3.18 -6.09 -18.16
N GLN A 428 -2.01 -5.58 -18.52
CA GLN A 428 -0.74 -6.03 -17.99
C GLN A 428 -0.61 -5.60 -16.53
N LYS A 429 -0.23 -6.53 -15.67
CA LYS A 429 -0.18 -6.30 -14.23
C LYS A 429 0.91 -5.30 -13.81
N SER A 430 2.02 -5.23 -14.55
CA SER A 430 3.17 -4.37 -14.23
C SER A 430 2.91 -2.88 -14.43
N ASP A 431 2.23 -2.51 -15.51
CA ASP A 431 2.13 -1.12 -15.99
C ASP A 431 0.70 -0.71 -16.40
N GLY A 432 -0.28 -1.62 -16.28
CA GLY A 432 -1.67 -1.36 -16.63
C GLY A 432 -1.93 -1.24 -18.13
N ALA A 433 -0.98 -1.59 -19.01
CA ALA A 433 -1.18 -1.51 -20.46
C ALA A 433 -2.28 -2.49 -20.92
N GLN A 434 -3.20 -2.05 -21.77
CA GLN A 434 -4.22 -2.95 -22.32
C GLN A 434 -3.57 -3.98 -23.26
N LEU A 435 -3.69 -5.26 -22.94
CA LEU A 435 -3.15 -6.38 -23.73
C LEU A 435 -4.11 -6.78 -24.86
N TRP A 436 -5.39 -6.92 -24.52
CA TRP A 436 -6.45 -7.25 -25.46
C TRP A 436 -7.81 -6.78 -24.95
N ALA A 437 -8.77 -6.68 -25.88
CA ALA A 437 -10.17 -6.37 -25.60
C ALA A 437 -11.05 -7.25 -26.49
N THR A 438 -12.02 -7.92 -25.89
CA THR A 438 -12.90 -8.89 -26.55
C THR A 438 -14.33 -8.39 -26.46
N ALA A 439 -14.91 -8.05 -27.61
CA ALA A 439 -16.30 -7.63 -27.70
C ALA A 439 -17.24 -8.82 -27.46
N LEU A 440 -18.21 -8.65 -26.57
CA LEU A 440 -19.23 -9.65 -26.21
C LEU A 440 -20.63 -9.08 -26.48
N PRO A 441 -21.02 -8.92 -27.76
CA PRO A 441 -22.24 -8.20 -28.14
C PRO A 441 -23.53 -8.83 -27.58
N ASP A 442 -23.54 -10.15 -27.39
CA ASP A 442 -24.71 -10.88 -26.87
C ASP A 442 -24.70 -11.00 -25.34
N ALA A 443 -23.77 -10.34 -24.65
CA ALA A 443 -23.69 -10.33 -23.19
C ALA A 443 -24.60 -9.27 -22.53
N ASN A 444 -25.19 -8.36 -23.32
CA ASN A 444 -26.14 -7.32 -22.84
C ASN A 444 -25.61 -6.37 -21.76
N PHE A 445 -24.29 -6.21 -21.61
CA PHE A 445 -23.69 -5.39 -20.55
C PHE A 445 -24.05 -3.91 -20.63
N ALA A 446 -24.13 -3.33 -21.82
CA ALA A 446 -24.51 -1.92 -22.01
C ALA A 446 -25.91 -1.56 -21.45
N SER A 447 -26.73 -2.57 -21.11
CA SER A 447 -28.07 -2.36 -20.55
C SER A 447 -28.12 -2.30 -19.02
N THR A 448 -27.01 -2.59 -18.33
CA THR A 448 -26.99 -2.64 -16.87
C THR A 448 -25.56 -2.51 -16.28
N PRO A 449 -25.37 -1.79 -15.16
CA PRO A 449 -24.12 -1.83 -14.38
C PRO A 449 -24.04 -3.07 -13.45
N ASP A 450 -25.17 -3.77 -13.27
CA ASP A 450 -25.27 -4.96 -12.42
C ASP A 450 -24.79 -6.19 -13.23
N ARG A 451 -23.52 -6.57 -13.04
CA ARG A 451 -22.82 -7.62 -13.79
C ARG A 451 -22.10 -8.59 -12.86
N LEU A 452 -21.92 -9.82 -13.34
CA LEU A 452 -21.15 -10.85 -12.64
C LEU A 452 -19.66 -10.71 -12.94
N THR A 453 -18.85 -10.77 -11.88
CA THR A 453 -17.39 -10.83 -11.94
C THR A 453 -16.99 -12.14 -12.61
N PRO A 454 -16.09 -12.12 -13.61
CA PRO A 454 -15.67 -13.33 -14.32
C PRO A 454 -14.88 -14.27 -13.41
N VAL A 455 -14.71 -15.52 -13.83
CA VAL A 455 -13.85 -16.49 -13.13
C VAL A 455 -12.71 -16.92 -14.03
N LEU A 456 -11.49 -16.86 -13.52
CA LEU A 456 -10.29 -17.40 -14.16
C LEU A 456 -10.05 -18.83 -13.65
N TYR A 457 -9.87 -19.77 -14.57
CA TYR A 457 -9.51 -21.15 -14.26
C TYR A 457 -8.85 -21.83 -15.45
N GLU A 458 -7.69 -22.43 -15.23
CA GLU A 458 -6.86 -23.18 -16.19
C GLU A 458 -6.63 -22.42 -17.51
N GLY A 459 -6.30 -21.12 -17.40
CA GLY A 459 -6.06 -20.25 -18.56
C GLY A 459 -7.33 -19.91 -19.36
N ARG A 460 -8.51 -20.15 -18.79
CA ARG A 460 -9.82 -19.75 -19.34
C ARG A 460 -10.47 -18.72 -18.44
N VAL A 461 -11.08 -17.71 -19.06
CA VAL A 461 -11.96 -16.76 -18.37
C VAL A 461 -13.41 -17.08 -18.72
N TYR A 462 -14.21 -17.38 -17.71
CA TYR A 462 -15.63 -17.65 -17.84
C TYR A 462 -16.42 -16.38 -17.55
N VAL A 463 -17.28 -15.98 -18.49
CA VAL A 463 -18.10 -14.77 -18.40
C VAL A 463 -19.56 -15.15 -18.57
N VAL A 464 -20.42 -14.62 -17.70
CA VAL A 464 -21.87 -14.75 -17.79
C VAL A 464 -22.48 -13.38 -18.08
N GLY A 465 -23.24 -13.30 -19.17
CA GLY A 465 -23.92 -12.07 -19.59
C GLY A 465 -25.09 -11.67 -18.68
N ALA A 466 -25.59 -10.47 -18.94
CA ALA A 466 -26.83 -9.94 -18.39
C ALA A 466 -28.06 -10.44 -19.17
N GLY A 467 -29.21 -10.43 -18.50
CA GLY A 467 -30.52 -10.82 -19.04
C GLY A 467 -31.29 -11.72 -18.07
N ALA A 468 -32.60 -11.46 -17.96
CA ALA A 468 -33.49 -12.19 -17.07
C ALA A 468 -33.85 -13.57 -17.64
N THR A 469 -34.33 -13.66 -18.87
CA THR A 469 -34.81 -14.93 -19.43
C THR A 469 -33.66 -15.81 -19.93
N THR A 470 -32.65 -15.20 -20.53
CA THR A 470 -31.51 -15.86 -21.16
C THR A 470 -30.25 -15.09 -20.84
N LYS A 471 -29.18 -15.83 -20.52
CA LYS A 471 -27.82 -15.29 -20.36
C LYS A 471 -26.90 -15.97 -21.35
N THR A 472 -26.10 -15.19 -22.06
CA THR A 472 -25.04 -15.74 -22.90
C THR A 472 -23.84 -16.03 -22.03
N VAL A 473 -23.36 -17.27 -22.04
CA VAL A 473 -22.17 -17.71 -21.33
C VAL A 473 -21.02 -17.87 -22.31
N TYR A 474 -19.85 -17.40 -21.93
CA TYR A 474 -18.63 -17.40 -22.74
C TYR A 474 -17.51 -18.12 -22.01
N GLU A 475 -16.72 -18.88 -22.76
CA GLU A 475 -15.37 -19.28 -22.39
C GLU A 475 -14.38 -18.53 -23.29
N ILE A 476 -13.41 -17.86 -22.67
CA ILE A 476 -12.46 -17.00 -23.37
C ILE A 476 -11.05 -17.47 -23.01
N ASP A 477 -10.17 -17.55 -24.00
CA ASP A 477 -8.76 -17.83 -23.81
C ASP A 477 -8.09 -16.65 -23.09
N ALA A 478 -7.58 -16.87 -21.88
CA ALA A 478 -7.08 -15.80 -21.02
C ALA A 478 -5.82 -15.12 -21.59
N ALA A 479 -4.99 -15.86 -22.32
CA ALA A 479 -3.77 -15.32 -22.90
C ALA A 479 -4.04 -14.40 -24.10
N THR A 480 -5.04 -14.75 -24.93
CA THR A 480 -5.27 -14.12 -26.24
C THR A 480 -6.54 -13.29 -26.34
N GLY A 481 -7.48 -13.45 -25.41
CA GLY A 481 -8.82 -12.86 -25.48
C GLY A 481 -9.74 -13.54 -26.50
N THR A 482 -9.33 -14.64 -27.12
CA THR A 482 -10.15 -15.32 -28.14
C THR A 482 -11.34 -16.01 -27.49
N VAL A 483 -12.56 -15.76 -27.97
CA VAL A 483 -13.75 -16.51 -27.55
C VAL A 483 -13.60 -17.96 -28.04
N VAL A 484 -13.51 -18.90 -27.10
CA VAL A 484 -13.44 -20.34 -27.38
C VAL A 484 -14.82 -20.84 -27.80
N TRP A 485 -15.83 -20.48 -27.02
CA TRP A 485 -17.23 -20.70 -27.35
C TRP A 485 -18.13 -19.69 -26.62
N ALA A 486 -19.34 -19.52 -27.14
CA ALA A 486 -20.39 -18.71 -26.54
C ALA A 486 -21.74 -19.39 -26.76
N GLN A 487 -22.60 -19.40 -25.74
CA GLN A 487 -23.91 -20.03 -25.85
C GLN A 487 -24.97 -19.29 -25.03
N PRO A 488 -26.15 -18.99 -25.61
CA PRO A 488 -27.29 -18.53 -24.83
C PRO A 488 -27.85 -19.69 -23.99
N ILE A 489 -28.05 -19.44 -22.70
CA ILE A 489 -28.64 -20.39 -21.76
C ILE A 489 -29.89 -19.76 -21.17
N ALA A 490 -31.02 -20.47 -21.30
CA ALA A 490 -32.26 -20.09 -20.65
C ALA A 490 -32.10 -20.31 -19.14
N VAL A 491 -32.23 -19.23 -18.38
CA VAL A 491 -32.12 -19.24 -16.92
C VAL A 491 -33.44 -18.88 -16.25
N ASN A 492 -34.32 -18.11 -16.92
CA ASN A 492 -35.60 -17.64 -16.38
C ASN A 492 -35.47 -17.02 -14.97
N LEU A 493 -34.59 -16.02 -14.84
CA LEU A 493 -34.45 -15.26 -13.61
C LEU A 493 -35.77 -14.64 -13.19
N ASP A 494 -36.09 -14.79 -11.91
CA ASP A 494 -37.11 -13.99 -11.24
C ASP A 494 -36.56 -12.59 -10.94
N THR A 495 -37.05 -11.59 -11.67
CA THR A 495 -36.56 -10.21 -11.49
C THR A 495 -37.41 -9.48 -10.48
N GLY A 496 -37.05 -9.58 -9.20
CA GLY A 496 -37.60 -8.73 -8.15
C GLY A 496 -37.07 -7.29 -8.23
N TRP A 497 -35.73 -7.14 -8.33
CA TRP A 497 -35.07 -5.85 -8.10
C TRP A 497 -33.81 -5.57 -8.95
N GLY A 498 -33.35 -6.50 -9.80
CA GLY A 498 -32.21 -6.28 -10.68
C GLY A 498 -31.68 -7.56 -11.32
N ASP A 499 -30.62 -7.44 -12.13
CA ASP A 499 -29.92 -8.58 -12.69
C ASP A 499 -28.91 -9.18 -11.68
N ALA A 500 -28.45 -10.40 -11.91
CA ALA A 500 -27.38 -11.02 -11.13
C ALA A 500 -26.08 -10.19 -11.24
N LYS A 501 -25.46 -9.92 -10.09
CA LYS A 501 -24.24 -9.11 -9.97
C LYS A 501 -23.36 -9.59 -8.84
N GLY A 502 -22.08 -9.24 -8.79
CA GLY A 502 -21.17 -9.72 -7.75
C GLY A 502 -20.31 -10.90 -8.22
N ALA A 503 -19.87 -11.77 -7.32
CA ALA A 503 -18.92 -12.83 -7.68
C ALA A 503 -19.61 -14.15 -8.05
N MET A 504 -19.04 -14.82 -9.05
CA MET A 504 -19.41 -16.19 -9.38
C MET A 504 -18.44 -17.18 -8.71
N THR A 505 -18.95 -18.37 -8.47
CA THR A 505 -18.19 -19.48 -7.91
C THR A 505 -18.06 -20.59 -8.93
N LEU A 506 -16.85 -21.12 -9.12
CA LEU A 506 -16.59 -22.25 -10.00
C LEU A 506 -16.13 -23.43 -9.16
N VAL A 507 -16.83 -24.56 -9.30
CA VAL A 507 -16.43 -25.84 -8.69
C VAL A 507 -16.03 -26.80 -9.81
N PRO A 508 -14.73 -27.13 -9.93
CA PRO A 508 -14.26 -28.00 -10.99
C PRO A 508 -14.85 -29.40 -10.87
N ASN A 509 -15.28 -29.99 -12.00
CA ASN A 509 -15.77 -31.37 -12.07
C ASN A 509 -16.98 -31.68 -11.16
N ALA A 510 -17.68 -30.66 -10.67
CA ALA A 510 -18.83 -30.82 -9.78
C ALA A 510 -19.92 -31.69 -10.40
N LEU A 511 -20.05 -31.68 -11.72
CA LEU A 511 -21.10 -32.39 -12.47
C LEU A 511 -20.55 -33.61 -13.23
N GLY A 512 -19.35 -34.05 -12.89
CA GLY A 512 -18.61 -35.11 -13.55
C GLY A 512 -17.30 -34.64 -14.15
N ALA A 513 -16.46 -35.59 -14.56
CA ALA A 513 -15.15 -35.30 -15.13
C ALA A 513 -15.28 -34.42 -16.40
N GLY A 514 -14.58 -33.28 -16.42
CA GLY A 514 -14.63 -32.29 -17.49
C GLY A 514 -15.89 -31.43 -17.51
N ILE A 515 -16.73 -31.51 -16.47
CA ILE A 515 -17.97 -30.74 -16.36
C ILE A 515 -17.94 -29.92 -15.07
N HIS A 516 -17.54 -28.66 -15.18
CA HIS A 516 -17.51 -27.72 -14.07
C HIS A 516 -18.90 -27.19 -13.77
N GLY A 517 -19.15 -26.84 -12.51
CA GLY A 517 -20.33 -26.07 -12.12
C GLY A 517 -19.94 -24.60 -11.91
N LEU A 518 -20.68 -23.69 -12.55
CA LEU A 518 -20.57 -22.26 -12.34
C LEU A 518 -21.84 -21.77 -11.62
N TYR A 519 -21.66 -21.18 -10.45
CA TYR A 519 -22.73 -20.86 -9.50
C TYR A 519 -22.80 -19.35 -9.25
N PHE A 520 -24.02 -18.84 -9.23
CA PHE A 520 -24.31 -17.46 -8.87
C PHE A 520 -25.75 -17.34 -8.37
N ASN A 521 -26.03 -16.29 -7.63
CA ASN A 521 -27.38 -15.95 -7.20
C ASN A 521 -27.81 -14.56 -7.70
N ALA A 522 -29.12 -14.38 -7.85
CA ALA A 522 -29.75 -13.13 -8.26
C ALA A 522 -30.59 -12.53 -7.12
N ASP A 523 -31.05 -11.29 -7.30
CA ASP A 523 -31.97 -10.63 -6.37
C ASP A 523 -33.40 -11.13 -6.60
N GLY A 524 -33.78 -12.19 -5.89
CA GLY A 524 -35.06 -12.86 -6.00
C GLY A 524 -36.27 -12.04 -5.56
N SER A 525 -37.45 -12.35 -6.10
CA SER A 525 -38.74 -11.81 -5.64
C SER A 525 -39.52 -12.76 -4.72
N GLY A 526 -38.92 -13.90 -4.35
CA GLY A 526 -39.51 -14.91 -3.47
C GLY A 526 -40.31 -16.00 -4.21
N ASP A 527 -40.05 -16.20 -5.50
CA ASP A 527 -40.72 -17.23 -6.31
C ASP A 527 -40.05 -18.62 -6.29
N GLY A 528 -38.88 -18.72 -5.66
CA GLY A 528 -38.11 -19.94 -5.46
C GLY A 528 -37.06 -20.25 -6.52
N THR A 529 -36.60 -19.24 -7.29
CA THR A 529 -35.52 -19.37 -8.27
C THR A 529 -34.46 -18.27 -8.13
N ASP A 530 -33.54 -18.45 -7.17
CA ASP A 530 -32.57 -17.40 -6.81
C ASP A 530 -31.12 -17.83 -7.05
N VAL A 531 -30.81 -19.12 -6.95
CA VAL A 531 -29.46 -19.68 -7.18
C VAL A 531 -29.44 -20.56 -8.41
N TYR A 532 -28.40 -20.40 -9.21
CA TYR A 532 -28.27 -21.02 -10.52
C TYR A 532 -26.99 -21.84 -10.59
N CYS A 533 -27.06 -23.00 -11.24
CA CYS A 533 -25.90 -23.77 -11.64
C CYS A 533 -25.87 -23.91 -13.16
N ILE A 534 -24.84 -23.36 -13.77
CA ILE A 534 -24.50 -23.57 -15.18
C ILE A 534 -23.45 -24.67 -15.26
N ALA A 535 -23.76 -25.76 -15.95
CA ALA A 535 -22.81 -26.78 -16.32
C ALA A 535 -21.94 -26.29 -17.47
N ILE A 536 -20.62 -26.40 -17.32
CA ILE A 536 -19.64 -26.07 -18.35
C ILE A 536 -18.89 -27.34 -18.73
N ASN A 537 -19.09 -27.81 -19.97
CA ASN A 537 -18.41 -28.99 -20.47
C ASN A 537 -17.19 -28.58 -21.30
N THR A 538 -16.00 -28.84 -20.78
CA THR A 538 -14.72 -28.46 -21.40
C THR A 538 -14.29 -29.39 -22.54
N SER A 539 -14.90 -30.57 -22.65
CA SER A 539 -14.63 -31.50 -23.75
C SER A 539 -15.45 -31.18 -25.00
N THR A 540 -16.68 -30.67 -24.82
CA THR A 540 -17.58 -30.32 -25.91
C THR A 540 -17.67 -28.82 -26.17
N TYR A 541 -17.04 -27.98 -25.33
CA TYR A 541 -17.07 -26.53 -25.41
C TYR A 541 -18.51 -25.99 -25.44
N SER A 542 -19.28 -26.35 -24.42
CA SER A 542 -20.72 -26.03 -24.35
C SER A 542 -21.20 -25.81 -22.92
N GLY A 543 -22.26 -25.02 -22.77
CA GLY A 543 -22.91 -24.76 -21.49
C GLY A 543 -24.36 -25.23 -21.43
N SER A 544 -24.87 -25.53 -20.24
CA SER A 544 -26.30 -25.78 -20.02
C SER A 544 -26.71 -25.43 -18.59
N LEU A 545 -27.96 -25.00 -18.40
CA LEU A 545 -28.52 -24.91 -17.06
C LEU A 545 -28.70 -26.31 -16.47
N GLN A 546 -28.06 -26.57 -15.34
CA GLN A 546 -28.15 -27.84 -14.62
C GLN A 546 -29.33 -27.83 -13.64
N TRP A 547 -29.39 -26.81 -12.80
CA TRP A 547 -30.49 -26.60 -11.86
C TRP A 547 -30.61 -25.10 -11.51
N MET A 548 -31.79 -24.73 -11.05
CA MET A 548 -32.10 -23.47 -10.37
C MET A 548 -32.89 -23.81 -9.10
N ALA A 549 -32.71 -23.03 -8.03
CA ALA A 549 -33.38 -23.30 -6.76
C ALA A 549 -33.57 -22.04 -5.91
N ASP A 550 -34.46 -22.13 -4.93
CA ASP A 550 -34.65 -21.10 -3.90
C ASP A 550 -33.35 -20.91 -3.12
N GLY A 551 -32.92 -19.66 -3.00
CA GLY A 551 -31.81 -19.26 -2.15
C GLY A 551 -32.05 -17.95 -1.44
N GLY A 552 -33.30 -17.48 -1.42
CA GLY A 552 -33.71 -16.24 -0.80
C GLY A 552 -33.13 -14.99 -1.45
N LYS A 553 -33.56 -13.85 -0.92
CA LYS A 553 -33.18 -12.53 -1.41
C LYS A 553 -31.74 -12.16 -1.07
N ALA A 554 -30.99 -11.71 -2.08
CA ALA A 554 -29.62 -11.26 -1.93
C ALA A 554 -29.34 -10.01 -2.79
N VAL A 555 -28.52 -9.10 -2.27
CA VAL A 555 -28.15 -7.87 -3.00
C VAL A 555 -27.13 -8.13 -4.11
N ARG A 556 -26.22 -9.08 -3.89
CA ARG A 556 -25.16 -9.50 -4.80
C ARG A 556 -24.96 -11.00 -4.68
N SER A 557 -24.44 -11.58 -5.75
CA SER A 557 -24.01 -12.95 -5.87
C SER A 557 -22.80 -13.18 -5.00
N HIS A 558 -22.93 -14.14 -4.08
CA HIS A 558 -21.86 -14.65 -3.24
C HIS A 558 -22.22 -16.07 -2.81
N VAL A 559 -21.85 -17.04 -3.65
CA VAL A 559 -22.13 -18.46 -3.40
C VAL A 559 -20.87 -19.13 -2.88
N ILE A 560 -20.73 -19.32 -1.58
CA ILE A 560 -19.50 -19.87 -0.98
C ILE A 560 -19.45 -21.38 -1.19
N TYR A 561 -18.39 -21.92 -1.79
CA TYR A 561 -18.14 -23.36 -1.83
C TYR A 561 -17.18 -23.79 -0.73
N SER A 562 -17.56 -24.79 0.05
CA SER A 562 -16.64 -25.50 0.94
C SER A 562 -16.22 -26.82 0.31
N ALA A 563 -14.93 -26.94 -0.01
CA ALA A 563 -14.35 -28.22 -0.43
C ALA A 563 -14.38 -29.27 0.69
N THR A 564 -14.37 -28.85 1.96
CA THR A 564 -14.39 -29.74 3.13
C THR A 564 -15.75 -30.38 3.34
N THR A 565 -16.84 -29.61 3.23
CA THR A 565 -18.20 -30.14 3.37
C THR A 565 -18.77 -30.64 2.05
N GLY A 566 -18.21 -30.20 0.92
CA GLY A 566 -18.70 -30.48 -0.42
C GLY A 566 -19.98 -29.71 -0.76
N ARG A 567 -20.24 -28.57 -0.11
CA ARG A 567 -21.51 -27.82 -0.22
C ARG A 567 -21.30 -26.37 -0.64
N LEU A 568 -22.37 -25.80 -1.18
CA LEU A 568 -22.50 -24.36 -1.45
C LEU A 568 -23.35 -23.70 -0.37
N TYR A 569 -23.06 -22.45 -0.05
CA TYR A 569 -23.78 -21.65 0.93
C TYR A 569 -24.08 -20.25 0.40
N THR A 570 -25.28 -19.74 0.70
CA THR A 570 -25.66 -18.34 0.42
C THR A 570 -26.28 -17.70 1.65
N ALA A 571 -25.74 -16.56 2.07
CA ALA A 571 -26.35 -15.71 3.08
C ALA A 571 -27.38 -14.78 2.43
N THR A 572 -28.50 -14.52 3.11
CA THR A 572 -29.64 -13.79 2.53
C THR A 572 -30.17 -12.74 3.50
N TRP A 573 -30.97 -11.81 2.98
CA TRP A 573 -31.67 -10.80 3.78
C TRP A 573 -32.72 -11.38 4.73
N GLY A 574 -33.17 -12.62 4.47
CA GLY A 574 -34.19 -13.29 5.29
C GLY A 574 -35.61 -12.72 5.17
N ASP A 575 -35.84 -11.70 4.34
CA ASP A 575 -37.15 -11.07 4.11
C ASP A 575 -38.18 -12.06 3.54
N ASP A 576 -37.74 -12.85 2.56
CA ASP A 576 -38.60 -13.76 1.78
C ASP A 576 -38.18 -15.23 1.94
N GLY A 577 -37.63 -15.62 3.09
CA GLY A 577 -37.16 -16.99 3.27
C GLY A 577 -36.30 -17.24 4.51
N LYS A 578 -35.24 -18.02 4.32
CA LYS A 578 -34.27 -18.39 5.36
C LYS A 578 -33.03 -17.52 5.28
N GLN A 579 -32.32 -17.34 6.39
CA GLN A 579 -31.18 -16.42 6.44
C GLN A 579 -29.91 -17.02 5.84
N LEU A 580 -29.78 -18.35 5.83
CA LEU A 580 -28.69 -19.05 5.15
C LEU A 580 -29.25 -20.24 4.39
N TYR A 581 -28.87 -20.44 3.14
CA TYR A 581 -29.22 -21.64 2.38
C TYR A 581 -27.98 -22.48 2.09
N SER A 582 -28.19 -23.79 2.02
CA SER A 582 -27.16 -24.78 1.69
C SER A 582 -27.58 -25.62 0.50
N PHE A 583 -26.65 -25.90 -0.41
CA PHE A 583 -26.91 -26.61 -1.65
C PHE A 583 -25.88 -27.71 -1.90
N ASP A 584 -26.32 -28.76 -2.56
CA ASP A 584 -25.47 -29.75 -3.20
C ASP A 584 -25.04 -29.19 -4.58
N PRO A 585 -23.75 -29.15 -4.91
CA PRO A 585 -23.27 -28.62 -6.19
C PRO A 585 -23.89 -29.31 -7.42
N THR A 586 -24.34 -30.56 -7.28
CA THR A 586 -24.88 -31.38 -8.36
C THR A 586 -26.40 -31.31 -8.48
N SER A 587 -27.11 -31.32 -7.35
CA SER A 587 -28.57 -31.43 -7.31
C SER A 587 -29.32 -30.19 -6.84
N GLY A 588 -28.64 -29.15 -6.36
CA GLY A 588 -29.27 -27.90 -5.91
C GLY A 588 -29.63 -27.92 -4.43
N LEU A 589 -30.75 -27.26 -4.08
CA LEU A 589 -31.11 -26.95 -2.69
C LEU A 589 -31.16 -28.19 -1.78
N LEU A 590 -30.46 -28.11 -0.64
CA LEU A 590 -30.56 -29.06 0.46
C LEU A 590 -31.52 -28.54 1.52
N VAL A 591 -31.23 -27.37 2.09
CA VAL A 591 -31.98 -26.81 3.21
C VAL A 591 -31.76 -25.31 3.37
N GLY A 592 -32.79 -24.62 3.84
CA GLY A 592 -32.70 -23.25 4.35
C GLY A 592 -32.67 -23.23 5.88
N ASN A 593 -31.72 -22.49 6.44
CA ASN A 593 -31.39 -22.40 7.85
C ASN A 593 -31.82 -21.05 8.43
N ASN A 594 -32.41 -21.07 9.63
CA ASN A 594 -32.72 -19.83 10.34
C ASN A 594 -31.48 -19.33 11.07
N SER A 595 -31.27 -18.01 11.08
CA SER A 595 -30.27 -17.42 11.95
C SER A 595 -30.71 -17.53 13.43
N PRO A 596 -29.78 -17.69 14.38
CA PRO A 596 -30.10 -17.74 15.81
C PRO A 596 -30.70 -16.43 16.34
N GLU A 597 -30.47 -15.31 15.67
CA GLU A 597 -31.03 -13.99 16.00
C GLU A 597 -32.41 -13.76 15.35
N GLY A 598 -32.73 -14.49 14.28
CA GLY A 598 -33.91 -14.24 13.44
C GLY A 598 -33.78 -13.03 12.52
N SER A 599 -32.60 -12.40 12.45
CA SER A 599 -32.26 -11.33 11.51
C SER A 599 -31.43 -11.87 10.34
N GLY A 600 -31.62 -11.34 9.14
CA GLY A 600 -30.83 -11.70 7.96
C GLY A 600 -29.52 -10.94 7.82
N HIS A 601 -28.82 -11.24 6.74
CA HIS A 601 -27.51 -10.74 6.38
C HIS A 601 -27.68 -9.67 5.32
N GLY A 602 -27.50 -8.40 5.71
CA GLY A 602 -27.96 -7.23 4.94
C GLY A 602 -27.19 -6.90 3.67
N TYR A 603 -26.82 -5.63 3.48
CA TYR A 603 -26.10 -5.15 2.28
C TYR A 603 -24.65 -5.63 2.18
N ASN A 604 -24.15 -6.41 3.14
CA ASN A 604 -22.73 -6.58 3.36
C ASN A 604 -22.17 -7.80 2.61
N ASP A 605 -21.08 -7.58 1.88
CA ASP A 605 -20.24 -8.58 1.20
C ASP A 605 -19.45 -9.49 2.18
N PHE A 606 -19.80 -9.49 3.48
CA PHE A 606 -19.09 -10.26 4.50
C PHE A 606 -19.79 -11.60 4.72
N GLY A 607 -19.53 -12.51 3.79
CA GLY A 607 -19.74 -13.94 3.90
C GLY A 607 -18.40 -14.65 3.72
N CYS A 608 -17.94 -15.46 4.66
CA CYS A 608 -16.71 -16.22 4.45
C CYS A 608 -16.79 -17.63 4.98
N LEU A 609 -15.92 -18.47 4.43
CA LEU A 609 -15.66 -19.78 4.99
C LEU A 609 -14.62 -19.59 6.10
N ASP A 610 -14.94 -20.11 7.28
CA ASP A 610 -14.01 -20.17 8.38
C ASP A 610 -12.78 -21.04 8.04
N PHE A 611 -11.67 -20.84 8.73
CA PHE A 611 -10.43 -21.62 8.53
C PHE A 611 -10.59 -23.11 8.78
N SER A 612 -11.58 -23.53 9.56
CA SER A 612 -11.98 -24.94 9.66
C SER A 612 -12.38 -25.56 8.31
N GLY A 613 -12.74 -24.71 7.34
CA GLY A 613 -13.33 -25.09 6.08
C GLY A 613 -14.77 -25.58 6.20
N THR A 614 -15.35 -25.64 7.40
CA THR A 614 -16.70 -26.19 7.61
C THR A 614 -17.74 -25.16 8.03
N ASP A 615 -17.30 -24.09 8.69
CA ASP A 615 -18.20 -23.09 9.22
C ASP A 615 -18.33 -21.91 8.27
N VAL A 616 -19.52 -21.33 8.18
CA VAL A 616 -19.80 -20.14 7.38
C VAL A 616 -20.01 -18.95 8.31
N ILE A 617 -19.33 -17.85 8.05
CA ILE A 617 -19.44 -16.62 8.81
C ILE A 617 -20.21 -15.60 7.98
N ALA A 618 -21.22 -14.97 8.55
CA ALA A 618 -21.99 -13.94 7.88
C ALA A 618 -22.35 -12.80 8.84
N ALA A 619 -22.34 -11.57 8.34
CA ALA A 619 -22.70 -10.38 9.12
C ALA A 619 -24.20 -10.05 8.99
N GLY A 620 -24.84 -9.62 10.09
CA GLY A 620 -26.24 -9.18 10.12
C GLY A 620 -26.42 -7.67 9.88
N PHE A 621 -27.67 -7.22 9.71
CA PHE A 621 -28.00 -5.80 9.53
C PHE A 621 -27.54 -4.88 10.66
N GLY A 622 -27.41 -5.39 11.89
CA GLY A 622 -26.94 -4.64 13.06
C GLY A 622 -25.42 -4.60 13.23
N GLY A 623 -24.66 -5.05 12.22
CA GLY A 623 -23.21 -5.23 12.28
C GLY A 623 -22.77 -6.44 13.11
N ASN A 624 -23.73 -7.25 13.60
CA ASN A 624 -23.47 -8.49 14.33
C ASN A 624 -22.84 -9.55 13.43
N VAL A 625 -22.10 -10.49 14.02
CA VAL A 625 -21.48 -11.61 13.30
C VAL A 625 -22.14 -12.91 13.74
N ILE A 626 -22.47 -13.76 12.77
CA ILE A 626 -23.02 -15.09 13.01
C ILE A 626 -22.07 -16.11 12.40
N ARG A 627 -21.66 -17.10 13.20
CA ARG A 627 -20.94 -18.28 12.72
C ARG A 627 -21.92 -19.45 12.66
N TYR A 628 -22.13 -19.97 11.46
CA TYR A 628 -22.93 -21.15 11.18
C TYR A 628 -22.04 -22.39 11.14
N HIS A 629 -22.39 -23.39 11.94
CA HIS A 629 -21.71 -24.67 12.00
C HIS A 629 -22.52 -25.71 11.21
N ASP A 630 -21.96 -26.23 10.12
CA ASP A 630 -22.59 -27.28 9.30
C ASP A 630 -22.68 -28.60 10.09
N THR A 631 -23.86 -29.22 10.11
CA THR A 631 -24.12 -30.47 10.85
C THR A 631 -23.92 -31.74 10.02
N GLY A 632 -23.37 -31.62 8.81
CA GLY A 632 -23.04 -32.74 7.93
C GLY A 632 -24.10 -33.09 6.89
N ASP A 633 -25.30 -32.49 6.95
CA ASP A 633 -26.41 -32.67 6.02
C ASP A 633 -26.86 -31.37 5.32
N GLY A 634 -26.12 -30.28 5.54
CA GLY A 634 -26.46 -28.92 5.09
C GLY A 634 -27.27 -28.13 6.10
N SER A 635 -27.83 -28.77 7.14
CA SER A 635 -28.41 -28.01 8.25
C SER A 635 -27.29 -27.34 9.04
N THR A 636 -27.60 -26.23 9.70
CA THR A 636 -26.62 -25.49 10.51
C THR A 636 -27.13 -25.18 11.90
N THR A 637 -26.22 -25.17 12.86
CA THR A 637 -26.42 -24.45 14.14
C THR A 637 -25.68 -23.12 14.08
N GLY A 638 -26.06 -22.13 14.89
CA GLY A 638 -25.46 -20.80 14.82
C GLY A 638 -24.95 -20.32 16.17
N THR A 639 -23.74 -19.78 16.19
CA THR A 639 -23.21 -18.98 17.29
C THR A 639 -23.34 -17.50 16.93
N PHE A 640 -23.95 -16.72 17.83
CA PHE A 640 -24.21 -15.29 17.64
C PHE A 640 -23.21 -14.45 18.43
N TYR A 641 -22.57 -13.49 17.75
CA TYR A 641 -21.64 -12.53 18.32
C TYR A 641 -22.23 -11.11 18.21
N PRO A 642 -22.77 -10.55 19.30
CA PRO A 642 -23.33 -9.20 19.29
C PRO A 642 -22.23 -8.14 19.09
N THR A 643 -22.58 -7.03 18.45
CA THR A 643 -21.72 -5.84 18.40
C THR A 643 -21.59 -5.18 19.77
N SER A 644 -20.42 -4.59 20.05
CA SER A 644 -20.29 -3.65 21.18
C SER A 644 -21.07 -2.37 20.86
N SER A 645 -21.55 -1.66 21.88
CA SER A 645 -22.41 -0.47 21.74
C SER A 645 -21.78 0.75 21.04
N ASN A 646 -20.55 0.63 20.52
CA ASN A 646 -19.78 1.74 19.96
C ASN A 646 -19.90 1.90 18.43
N TYR A 647 -20.68 1.07 17.75
CA TYR A 647 -21.05 1.29 16.34
C TYR A 647 -22.44 1.93 16.29
N GLY A 648 -22.47 3.26 16.38
CA GLY A 648 -23.65 4.11 16.25
C GLY A 648 -23.29 5.44 15.61
#